data_AF-A0A5N6F7S3-F1
#
_entry.id   AF-A0A5N6F7S3-F1
#
_cell.length_a   1.000
_cell.length_b   1.000
_cell.length_c   1.000
_cell.angle_alpha   90.00
_cell.angle_beta   90.00
_cell.angle_gamma   90.00
#
_symmetry.space_group_name_H-M   'P 1'
#
loop_
_entity.id
_entity.type
_entity.pdbx_description
1 polymer ?
#
loop_
_entity_poly.entity_id
_entity_poly.type
_entity_poly.pdbx_seq_one_letter_code
_entity_poly.pdbx_strand_id
1 'polypeptide(L)'
;MTRIIRVAILETDTPIDPVLTRYGTYGAIFNRWLNTGLQGLGFTDTEIQTTNWDVVNKSEYPKPEDFDALLLTGSKHDAHADVPWINELTKYVHDIHEQHKKPIVGICFGHQIVARALGARVDRNDEGWEISVEPFQLSDTGKQLFSKESLDIHQMHRDIVYDVPQGCVNLGSSPRCQVQGFYMSRRVLALQGHPEYDEFVMTELIKLRHAMGRFDAELAKDGLSRAGKQHDGALIAKMANQIRTLSPSTNKVIFEHPGISLDEARAIAQASENAFQSYKKLSLADRKAIIVKALNIVDANKETLANELTAQMGRPIAYCTKEIDTMRKRADYLLSIADDSLKNLPGQAESGFRRFLKKEPLGVTLISTAWNYPYLITVNTLLPALLAGNTVLLRPSPQTPLLGERLVSYFHEAGLPTNVLQLLHVGSLDVLDEIVKLPQIKLVSFTGSTAGGLRLREATARRIVPVNLELGGNDPAYVRPDADIAYVAAQIVDGAVFNSGQSCCSIERVYVHADIYDNFITEVQKELSTYKLGDPTDKATTTGPVISKQALKNIQSHIDDALSKGAIDATPENTTFTPLPAEGNYIAPKLLTNVTHDMVTMREETFGPVIPVMKVSSDEEAVALMNDSDYGLTASVWTKDIKAGEALIENIDAGTVYINRCDYPSPDLAWIGWKNSGLGCTLGPHAFDGFYKLKSFHIKEEQA
;
A
#
# COMPACT_ATOMS: atom_id res chain seq x y z
N MET A 1 -4.29 30.87 7.18
CA MET A 1 -2.98 31.51 6.92
C MET A 1 -2.44 30.84 5.66
N THR A 2 -2.10 31.61 4.62
CA THR A 2 -1.54 31.07 3.38
C THR A 2 -0.20 30.38 3.67
N ARG A 3 -0.04 29.13 3.24
CA ARG A 3 1.22 28.38 3.35
C ARG A 3 2.17 28.85 2.26
N ILE A 4 3.37 29.30 2.62
CA ILE A 4 4.39 29.73 1.67
C ILE A 4 5.42 28.60 1.52
N ILE A 5 5.74 28.22 0.27
CA ILE A 5 6.84 27.31 -0.07
C ILE A 5 7.91 28.13 -0.78
N ARG A 6 9.08 28.27 -0.17
CA ARG A 6 10.21 29.03 -0.72
C ARG A 6 11.09 28.09 -1.55
N VAL A 7 11.26 28.39 -2.84
CA VAL A 7 12.08 27.60 -3.75
C VAL A 7 13.26 28.44 -4.24
N ALA A 8 14.47 27.99 -3.96
CA ALA A 8 15.68 28.58 -4.51
C ALA A 8 16.01 27.95 -5.86
N ILE A 9 16.03 28.75 -6.93
CA ILE A 9 16.36 28.32 -8.28
C ILE A 9 17.81 28.73 -8.58
N LEU A 10 18.68 27.75 -8.78
CA LEU A 10 20.05 27.96 -9.22
C LEU A 10 20.09 27.97 -10.75
N GLU A 11 20.30 29.15 -11.32
CA GLU A 11 20.40 29.36 -12.76
C GLU A 11 21.82 29.00 -13.23
N THR A 12 21.92 27.89 -13.96
CA THR A 12 23.17 27.30 -14.45
C THR A 12 23.49 27.67 -15.90
N ASP A 13 22.71 28.58 -16.49
CA ASP A 13 22.93 29.17 -17.82
C ASP A 13 22.00 30.39 -17.99
N THR A 14 22.16 31.10 -19.11
CA THR A 14 21.26 32.19 -19.53
C THR A 14 20.48 31.76 -20.77
N PRO A 15 19.15 31.99 -20.85
CA PRO A 15 18.40 31.72 -22.06
C PRO A 15 18.92 32.53 -23.24
N ILE A 16 18.79 31.97 -24.44
CA ILE A 16 19.14 32.66 -25.70
C ILE A 16 18.22 33.86 -25.94
N ASP A 17 18.68 34.89 -26.66
CA ASP A 17 17.97 36.17 -26.80
C ASP A 17 16.46 36.05 -27.17
N PRO A 18 16.04 35.19 -28.11
CA PRO A 18 14.62 35.03 -28.43
C PRO A 18 13.80 34.49 -27.24
N VAL A 19 14.39 33.58 -26.46
CA VAL A 19 13.76 32.98 -25.28
C VAL A 19 13.76 33.95 -24.11
N LEU A 20 14.88 34.63 -23.87
CA LEU A 20 15.02 35.65 -22.83
C LEU A 20 14.01 36.79 -23.03
N THR A 21 13.84 37.23 -24.28
CA THR A 21 12.89 38.31 -24.63
C THR A 21 11.44 37.88 -24.40
N ARG A 22 11.09 36.63 -24.68
CA ARG A 22 9.71 36.13 -24.59
C ARG A 22 9.33 35.68 -23.17
N TYR A 23 10.24 35.02 -22.46
CA TYR A 23 9.93 34.34 -21.20
C TYR A 23 10.74 34.81 -20.01
N GLY A 24 11.76 35.65 -20.21
CA GLY A 24 12.66 36.08 -19.15
C GLY A 24 13.72 35.02 -18.85
N THR A 25 14.23 35.04 -17.62
CA THR A 25 15.29 34.13 -17.17
C THR A 25 14.76 32.70 -16.98
N TYR A 26 15.65 31.71 -16.80
CA TYR A 26 15.20 30.35 -16.52
C TYR A 26 14.36 30.25 -15.24
N GLY A 27 14.69 31.05 -14.22
CA GLY A 27 13.90 31.17 -13.01
C GLY A 27 12.45 31.61 -13.26
N ALA A 28 12.21 32.51 -14.22
CA ALA A 28 10.85 32.89 -14.62
C ALA A 28 10.08 31.74 -15.30
N ILE A 29 10.76 30.94 -16.13
CA ILE A 29 10.20 29.75 -16.78
C ILE A 29 9.81 28.70 -15.73
N PHE A 30 10.73 28.37 -14.82
CA PHE A 30 10.48 27.41 -13.75
C PHE A 30 9.40 27.89 -12.77
N ASN A 31 9.36 29.18 -12.44
CA ASN A 31 8.30 29.74 -11.61
C ASN A 31 6.91 29.52 -12.23
N ARG A 32 6.77 29.71 -13.56
CA ARG A 32 5.53 29.42 -14.27
C ARG A 32 5.18 27.94 -14.25
N TRP A 33 6.17 27.08 -14.45
CA TRP A 33 5.99 25.63 -14.44
C TRP A 33 5.51 25.13 -13.07
N LEU A 34 6.17 25.56 -11.99
CA LEU A 34 5.78 25.24 -10.61
C LEU A 34 4.37 25.75 -10.28
N ASN A 35 4.03 26.98 -10.66
CA ASN A 35 2.68 27.52 -10.44
C ASN A 35 1.61 26.81 -11.27
N THR A 36 1.94 26.34 -12.47
CA THR A 36 1.05 25.47 -13.28
C THR A 36 0.78 24.15 -12.56
N GLY A 37 1.81 23.60 -11.92
CA GLY A 37 1.70 22.44 -11.02
C GLY A 37 0.75 22.71 -9.86
N LEU A 38 1.03 23.78 -9.11
CA LEU A 38 0.23 24.19 -7.95
C LEU A 38 -1.25 24.40 -8.29
N GLN A 39 -1.54 25.11 -9.37
CA GLN A 39 -2.90 25.32 -9.86
C GLN A 39 -3.56 23.99 -10.26
N GLY A 40 -2.81 23.11 -10.92
CA GLY A 40 -3.30 21.79 -11.30
C GLY A 40 -3.58 20.86 -10.13
N LEU A 41 -2.99 21.11 -8.96
CA LEU A 41 -3.25 20.40 -7.71
C LEU A 41 -4.46 20.92 -6.94
N GLY A 42 -5.01 22.08 -7.33
CA GLY A 42 -6.19 22.66 -6.70
C GLY A 42 -5.95 23.23 -5.29
N PHE A 43 -4.69 23.48 -4.89
CA PHE A 43 -4.39 24.12 -3.61
C PHE A 43 -4.72 25.61 -3.65
N THR A 44 -5.71 26.04 -2.85
CA THR A 44 -6.15 27.45 -2.78
C THR A 44 -5.41 28.27 -1.73
N ASP A 45 -4.85 27.61 -0.72
CA ASP A 45 -4.25 28.25 0.46
C ASP A 45 -2.72 28.09 0.51
N THR A 46 -2.10 27.85 -0.65
CA THR A 46 -0.64 27.68 -0.78
C THR A 46 -0.08 28.58 -1.87
N GLU A 47 1.12 29.12 -1.63
CA GLU A 47 1.85 29.98 -2.56
C GLU A 47 3.28 29.46 -2.72
N ILE A 48 3.79 29.44 -3.96
CA ILE A 48 5.21 29.15 -4.25
C ILE A 48 5.93 30.48 -4.47
N GLN A 49 6.92 30.76 -3.63
CA GLN A 49 7.80 31.91 -3.76
C GLN A 49 9.16 31.45 -4.26
N THR A 50 9.60 32.01 -5.39
CA THR A 50 10.87 31.65 -6.03
C THR A 50 11.92 32.75 -5.83
N THR A 51 13.18 32.34 -5.63
CA THR A 51 14.35 33.24 -5.68
C THR A 51 15.36 32.69 -6.68
N ASN A 52 15.96 33.56 -7.50
CA ASN A 52 16.86 33.14 -8.58
C ASN A 52 18.31 33.49 -8.23
N TRP A 53 19.22 32.56 -8.46
CA TRP A 53 20.64 32.66 -8.08
C TRP A 53 21.52 32.29 -9.28
N ASP A 54 22.31 33.25 -9.76
CA ASP A 54 23.24 33.04 -10.88
C ASP A 54 24.54 32.40 -10.36
N VAL A 55 24.64 31.08 -10.52
CA VAL A 55 25.80 30.31 -10.05
C VAL A 55 26.96 30.28 -11.05
N VAL A 56 26.73 30.74 -12.29
CA VAL A 56 27.75 30.70 -13.36
C VAL A 56 28.57 31.98 -13.36
N ASN A 57 27.92 33.14 -13.42
CA ASN A 57 28.60 34.42 -13.58
C ASN A 57 28.91 35.09 -12.24
N LYS A 58 28.09 34.84 -11.21
CA LYS A 58 28.24 35.50 -9.90
C LYS A 58 28.72 34.58 -8.78
N SER A 59 28.62 33.26 -8.98
CA SER A 59 28.96 32.26 -7.94
C SER A 59 28.18 32.50 -6.63
N GLU A 60 26.93 32.93 -6.74
CA GLU A 60 26.07 33.24 -5.59
C GLU A 60 25.23 32.02 -5.21
N TYR A 61 25.24 31.64 -3.93
CA TYR A 61 24.46 30.53 -3.39
C TYR A 61 23.56 31.01 -2.24
N PRO A 62 22.30 30.55 -2.18
CA PRO A 62 21.40 30.87 -1.08
C PRO A 62 21.84 30.21 0.22
N LYS A 63 21.43 30.78 1.36
CA LYS A 63 21.60 30.08 2.64
C LYS A 63 20.50 29.03 2.83
N PRO A 64 20.81 27.85 3.40
CA PRO A 64 19.82 26.77 3.60
C PRO A 64 18.57 27.15 4.41
N GLU A 65 18.67 28.15 5.28
CA GLU A 65 17.54 28.70 6.06
C GLU A 65 16.55 29.55 5.23
N ASP A 66 16.99 30.08 4.09
CA ASP A 66 16.22 31.03 3.28
C ASP A 66 15.22 30.34 2.33
N PHE A 67 15.36 29.03 2.12
CA PHE A 67 14.49 28.26 1.23
C PHE A 67 14.03 26.92 1.84
N ASP A 68 12.95 26.39 1.29
CA ASP A 68 12.36 25.11 1.66
C ASP A 68 12.72 24.00 0.68
N ALA A 69 12.95 24.32 -0.61
CA ALA A 69 13.45 23.40 -1.64
C ALA A 69 14.44 24.09 -2.60
N LEU A 70 15.36 23.30 -3.17
CA LEU A 70 16.33 23.74 -4.16
C LEU A 70 15.95 23.22 -5.56
N LEU A 71 16.08 24.03 -6.61
CA LEU A 71 15.87 23.64 -7.99
C LEU A 71 17.09 24.03 -8.83
N LEU A 72 17.60 23.10 -9.63
CA LEU A 72 18.71 23.31 -10.56
C LEU A 72 18.21 23.26 -11.99
N THR A 73 18.52 24.31 -12.75
CA THR A 73 18.11 24.45 -14.15
C THR A 73 18.98 23.60 -15.09
N GLY A 74 18.62 23.57 -16.38
CA GLY A 74 19.48 23.04 -17.43
C GLY A 74 20.67 23.97 -17.75
N SER A 75 21.63 23.47 -18.53
CA SER A 75 22.79 24.25 -18.96
C SER A 75 23.34 23.78 -20.30
N LYS A 76 23.98 24.68 -21.05
CA LYS A 76 24.82 24.33 -22.21
C LYS A 76 26.18 23.73 -21.84
N HIS A 77 26.57 23.79 -20.57
CA HIS A 77 27.85 23.28 -20.07
C HIS A 77 27.82 21.76 -19.84
N ASP A 78 28.98 21.13 -19.89
CA ASP A 78 29.15 19.70 -19.66
C ASP A 78 29.30 19.43 -18.14
N ALA A 79 28.36 18.72 -17.50
CA ALA A 79 28.32 18.54 -16.03
C ALA A 79 29.48 17.69 -15.47
N HIS A 80 30.07 16.87 -16.34
CA HIS A 80 31.23 16.03 -16.04
C HIS A 80 32.56 16.81 -16.12
N ALA A 81 32.55 18.04 -16.63
CA ALA A 81 33.76 18.84 -16.74
C ALA A 81 34.31 19.20 -15.35
N ASP A 82 35.65 19.14 -15.24
CA ASP A 82 36.38 19.57 -14.05
C ASP A 82 36.66 21.08 -14.12
N VAL A 83 35.62 21.88 -13.90
CA VAL A 83 35.71 23.34 -13.87
C VAL A 83 35.30 23.89 -12.49
N PRO A 84 35.95 24.95 -11.99
CA PRO A 84 35.80 25.37 -10.59
C PRO A 84 34.35 25.59 -10.12
N TRP A 85 33.53 26.30 -10.90
CA TRP A 85 32.15 26.61 -10.52
C TRP A 85 31.24 25.37 -10.50
N ILE A 86 31.48 24.39 -11.39
CA ILE A 86 30.73 23.12 -11.40
C ILE A 86 31.09 22.29 -10.17
N ASN A 87 32.38 22.25 -9.80
CA ASN A 87 32.83 21.54 -8.61
C ASN A 87 32.24 22.16 -7.33
N GLU A 88 32.19 23.50 -7.27
CA GLU A 88 31.58 24.23 -6.17
C GLU A 88 30.06 23.97 -6.10
N LEU A 89 29.35 24.05 -7.22
CA LEU A 89 27.93 23.72 -7.32
C LEU A 89 27.65 22.29 -6.86
N THR A 90 28.44 21.33 -7.32
CA THR A 90 28.31 19.90 -6.94
C THR A 90 28.49 19.73 -5.43
N LYS A 91 29.49 20.41 -4.84
CA LYS A 91 29.72 20.38 -3.39
C LYS A 91 28.56 21.03 -2.62
N TYR A 92 28.05 22.16 -3.10
CA TYR A 92 26.90 22.83 -2.48
C TYR A 92 25.66 21.93 -2.51
N VAL A 93 25.35 21.30 -3.66
CA VAL A 93 24.23 20.35 -3.78
C VAL A 93 24.40 19.16 -2.83
N HIS A 94 25.61 18.62 -2.71
CA HIS A 94 25.91 17.58 -1.75
C HIS A 94 25.63 18.03 -0.31
N ASP A 95 26.02 19.24 0.07
CA ASP A 95 25.80 19.80 1.41
C ASP A 95 24.31 20.03 1.71
N ILE A 96 23.57 20.61 0.75
CA ILE A 96 22.11 20.77 0.85
C ILE A 96 21.41 19.43 1.01
N HIS A 97 21.86 18.40 0.28
CA HIS A 97 21.32 17.07 0.39
C HIS A 97 21.68 16.43 1.72
N GLU A 98 22.97 16.37 2.09
CA GLU A 98 23.46 15.57 3.21
C GLU A 98 23.36 16.25 4.56
N GLN A 99 23.69 17.53 4.67
CA GLN A 99 23.69 18.22 5.97
C GLN A 99 22.33 18.85 6.26
N HIS A 100 21.75 19.52 5.27
CA HIS A 100 20.50 20.28 5.47
C HIS A 100 19.24 19.48 5.17
N LYS A 101 19.39 18.29 4.55
CA LYS A 101 18.30 17.36 4.24
C LYS A 101 17.13 18.02 3.48
N LYS A 102 17.42 19.02 2.64
CA LYS A 102 16.39 19.74 1.87
C LYS A 102 16.01 18.96 0.60
N PRO A 103 14.77 19.10 0.11
CA PRO A 103 14.37 18.60 -1.20
C PRO A 103 15.12 19.31 -2.33
N ILE A 104 15.53 18.55 -3.35
CA ILE A 104 16.26 19.02 -4.52
C ILE A 104 15.55 18.56 -5.80
N VAL A 105 15.33 19.48 -6.73
CA VAL A 105 14.83 19.19 -8.08
C VAL A 105 15.95 19.46 -9.08
N GLY A 106 16.34 18.47 -9.88
CA GLY A 106 17.39 18.61 -10.89
C GLY A 106 16.85 18.37 -12.29
N ILE A 107 17.02 19.33 -13.20
CA ILE A 107 16.50 19.25 -14.56
C ILE A 107 17.64 19.30 -15.58
N CYS A 108 17.72 18.30 -16.47
CA CYS A 108 18.77 18.16 -17.48
C CYS A 108 20.19 18.23 -16.87
N PHE A 109 20.93 19.32 -17.05
CA PHE A 109 22.21 19.55 -16.36
C PHE A 109 22.07 19.43 -14.83
N GLY A 110 21.00 19.96 -14.24
CA GLY A 110 20.72 19.81 -12.82
C GLY A 110 20.57 18.35 -12.38
N HIS A 111 19.97 17.48 -13.21
CA HIS A 111 19.89 16.04 -12.94
C HIS A 111 21.28 15.42 -12.84
N GLN A 112 22.19 15.80 -13.74
CA GLN A 112 23.57 15.32 -13.78
C GLN A 112 24.39 15.81 -12.58
N ILE A 113 24.24 17.09 -12.20
CA ILE A 113 24.91 17.64 -11.02
C ILE A 113 24.45 16.94 -9.75
N VAL A 114 23.14 16.70 -9.60
CA VAL A 114 22.61 15.97 -8.45
C VAL A 114 23.16 14.54 -8.43
N ALA A 115 23.23 13.86 -9.58
CA ALA A 115 23.81 12.53 -9.66
C ALA A 115 25.28 12.51 -9.21
N ARG A 116 26.08 13.45 -9.73
CA ARG A 116 27.49 13.63 -9.37
C ARG A 116 27.68 13.94 -7.89
N ALA A 117 26.84 14.81 -7.33
CA ALA A 117 26.86 15.16 -5.90
C ALA A 117 26.54 13.97 -4.99
N LEU A 118 25.80 12.99 -5.52
CA LEU A 118 25.45 11.74 -4.84
C LEU A 118 26.37 10.57 -5.25
N GLY A 119 27.49 10.87 -5.90
CA GLY A 119 28.55 9.89 -6.20
C GLY A 119 28.36 9.06 -7.46
N ALA A 120 27.34 9.33 -8.28
CA ALA A 120 27.16 8.64 -9.55
C ALA A 120 28.07 9.22 -10.66
N ARG A 121 28.45 8.37 -11.61
CA ARG A 121 29.24 8.77 -12.77
C ARG A 121 28.38 9.50 -13.80
N VAL A 122 28.89 10.62 -14.30
CA VAL A 122 28.33 11.41 -15.40
C VAL A 122 29.37 11.50 -16.49
N ASP A 123 28.98 11.31 -17.74
CA ASP A 123 29.85 11.46 -18.90
C ASP A 123 29.04 11.78 -20.16
N ARG A 124 29.73 12.10 -21.25
CA ARG A 124 29.08 12.26 -22.56
C ARG A 124 28.66 10.89 -23.11
N ASN A 125 27.47 10.82 -23.72
CA ASN A 125 27.03 9.63 -24.46
C ASN A 125 27.55 9.62 -25.89
N ASP A 126 28.13 8.50 -26.30
CA ASP A 126 28.58 8.27 -27.67
C ASP A 126 27.45 7.84 -28.60
N GLU A 127 26.30 7.40 -28.07
CA GLU A 127 25.12 6.99 -28.86
C GLU A 127 24.33 8.17 -29.48
N GLY A 128 24.71 9.40 -29.14
CA GLY A 128 24.19 10.62 -29.77
C GLY A 128 23.25 11.45 -28.89
N TRP A 129 22.55 12.38 -29.54
CA TRP A 129 21.64 13.31 -28.87
C TRP A 129 20.22 12.75 -28.75
N GLU A 130 19.55 13.10 -27.66
CA GLU A 130 18.09 13.08 -27.54
C GLU A 130 17.58 14.53 -27.53
N ILE A 131 16.68 14.86 -28.45
CA ILE A 131 16.18 16.23 -28.65
C ILE A 131 14.67 16.26 -28.84
N SER A 132 14.02 17.39 -28.55
CA SER A 132 12.56 17.56 -28.70
C SER A 132 11.76 16.51 -27.93
N VAL A 133 10.45 16.42 -28.17
CA VAL A 133 9.58 15.48 -27.46
C VAL A 133 9.97 14.04 -27.81
N GLU A 134 10.58 13.34 -26.86
CA GLU A 134 10.91 11.91 -26.94
C GLU A 134 10.29 11.15 -25.78
N PRO A 135 9.70 9.96 -26.04
CA PRO A 135 9.20 9.09 -25.00
C PRO A 135 10.35 8.34 -24.33
N PHE A 136 10.30 8.22 -23.00
CA PHE A 136 11.08 7.21 -22.29
C PHE A 136 10.16 6.31 -21.46
N GLN A 137 10.55 5.05 -21.33
CA GLN A 137 9.78 4.04 -20.61
C GLN A 137 9.97 4.22 -19.11
N LEU A 138 8.86 4.25 -18.37
CA LEU A 138 8.90 4.38 -16.92
C LEU A 138 9.24 3.05 -16.26
N SER A 139 10.03 3.11 -15.19
CA SER A 139 10.19 2.00 -14.25
C SER A 139 8.90 1.77 -13.46
N ASP A 140 8.78 0.69 -12.70
CA ASP A 140 7.60 0.47 -11.85
C ASP A 140 7.35 1.65 -10.88
N THR A 141 8.42 2.23 -10.31
CA THR A 141 8.32 3.45 -9.49
C THR A 141 7.84 4.64 -10.32
N GLY A 142 8.39 4.83 -11.53
CA GLY A 142 7.96 5.90 -12.43
C GLY A 142 6.47 5.78 -12.80
N LYS A 143 6.01 4.56 -13.09
CA LYS A 143 4.59 4.27 -13.40
C LYS A 143 3.70 4.60 -12.22
N GLN A 144 4.12 4.26 -11.00
CA GLN A 144 3.39 4.60 -9.77
C GLN A 144 3.32 6.12 -9.57
N LEU A 145 4.42 6.84 -9.79
CA LEU A 145 4.49 8.29 -9.56
C LEU A 145 3.71 9.09 -10.61
N PHE A 146 3.81 8.72 -11.88
CA PHE A 146 3.24 9.51 -12.99
C PHE A 146 1.94 8.93 -13.55
N SER A 147 1.54 7.71 -13.14
CA SER A 147 0.36 7.00 -13.67
C SER A 147 0.39 6.85 -15.20
N LYS A 148 1.56 6.59 -15.77
CA LYS A 148 1.77 6.36 -17.21
C LYS A 148 2.77 5.23 -17.42
N GLU A 149 2.72 4.60 -18.60
CA GLU A 149 3.74 3.61 -19.01
C GLU A 149 5.03 4.29 -19.49
N SER A 150 4.90 5.47 -20.08
CA SER A 150 6.01 6.30 -20.58
C SER A 150 5.74 7.78 -20.31
N LEU A 151 6.79 8.59 -20.30
CA LEU A 151 6.69 10.04 -20.33
C LEU A 151 7.23 10.59 -21.64
N ASP A 152 6.45 11.47 -22.26
CA ASP A 152 6.88 12.26 -23.40
C ASP A 152 7.34 13.63 -22.90
N ILE A 153 8.64 13.93 -22.93
CA ILE A 153 9.14 15.26 -22.54
C ILE A 153 10.14 15.79 -23.55
N HIS A 154 10.29 17.11 -23.58
CA HIS A 154 11.34 17.75 -24.35
C HIS A 154 12.72 17.30 -23.86
N GLN A 155 13.51 16.69 -24.73
CA GLN A 155 14.91 16.38 -24.51
C GLN A 155 15.79 17.44 -25.17
N MET A 156 16.99 17.64 -24.62
CA MET A 156 18.05 18.45 -25.21
C MET A 156 19.37 18.08 -24.54
N HIS A 157 19.78 16.82 -24.66
CA HIS A 157 20.99 16.33 -24.00
C HIS A 157 21.74 15.29 -24.82
N ARG A 158 23.02 15.17 -24.45
CA ARG A 158 23.92 14.12 -24.89
C ARG A 158 24.66 13.51 -23.70
N ASP A 159 24.88 14.27 -22.65
CA ASP A 159 25.45 13.75 -21.42
C ASP A 159 24.44 12.85 -20.68
N ILE A 160 24.96 11.83 -20.00
CA ILE A 160 24.18 10.80 -19.31
C ILE A 160 24.72 10.53 -17.90
N VAL A 161 23.84 10.02 -17.05
CA VAL A 161 24.18 9.40 -15.77
C VAL A 161 24.21 7.88 -15.97
N TYR A 162 25.31 7.25 -15.58
CA TYR A 162 25.50 5.81 -15.81
C TYR A 162 24.74 4.95 -14.81
N ASP A 163 24.70 5.38 -13.56
CA ASP A 163 24.18 4.60 -12.45
C ASP A 163 23.19 5.44 -11.63
N VAL A 164 22.12 4.81 -11.18
CA VAL A 164 21.18 5.44 -10.24
C VAL A 164 21.95 5.75 -8.95
N PRO A 165 21.97 7.01 -8.48
CA PRO A 165 22.72 7.35 -7.27
C PRO A 165 22.24 6.56 -6.04
N GLN A 166 23.15 6.34 -5.09
CA GLN A 166 22.84 5.56 -3.88
C GLN A 166 21.64 6.18 -3.12
N GLY A 167 20.67 5.33 -2.77
CA GLY A 167 19.45 5.74 -2.07
C GLY A 167 18.35 6.31 -2.97
N CYS A 168 18.60 6.45 -4.27
CA CYS A 168 17.57 6.79 -5.26
C CYS A 168 17.04 5.52 -5.95
N VAL A 169 15.87 5.66 -6.59
CA VAL A 169 15.29 4.66 -7.49
C VAL A 169 15.22 5.23 -8.90
N ASN A 170 15.42 4.38 -9.91
CA ASN A 170 15.26 4.79 -11.31
C ASN A 170 13.80 5.15 -11.59
N LEU A 171 13.56 6.22 -12.36
CA LEU A 171 12.23 6.60 -12.83
C LEU A 171 11.94 6.09 -14.24
N GLY A 172 12.96 5.87 -15.06
CA GLY A 172 12.76 5.42 -16.42
C GLY A 172 14.03 5.43 -17.27
N SER A 173 13.92 4.86 -18.46
CA SER A 173 15.02 4.69 -19.41
C SER A 173 14.54 4.88 -20.84
N SER A 174 15.43 5.35 -21.70
CA SER A 174 15.30 5.33 -23.14
C SER A 174 16.37 4.40 -23.73
N PRO A 175 16.32 4.07 -25.03
CA PRO A 175 17.38 3.28 -25.67
C PRO A 175 18.77 3.89 -25.49
N ARG A 176 18.88 5.23 -25.45
CA ARG A 176 20.15 5.96 -25.36
C ARG A 176 20.55 6.35 -23.94
N CYS A 177 19.60 6.46 -23.01
CA CYS A 177 19.85 6.92 -21.65
C CYS A 177 19.17 5.99 -20.64
N GLN A 178 19.97 5.22 -19.90
CA GLN A 178 19.46 4.23 -18.94
C GLN A 178 18.88 4.86 -17.66
N VAL A 179 19.26 6.11 -17.36
CA VAL A 179 18.80 6.87 -16.20
C VAL A 179 18.17 8.18 -16.69
N GLN A 180 16.96 8.10 -17.26
CA GLN A 180 16.19 9.28 -17.66
C GLN A 180 15.65 10.07 -16.47
N GLY A 181 15.65 9.46 -15.29
CA GLY A 181 15.35 10.15 -14.07
C GLY A 181 15.61 9.29 -12.86
N PHE A 182 15.77 9.92 -11.71
CA PHE A 182 15.86 9.21 -10.45
C PHE A 182 15.16 9.99 -9.34
N TYR A 183 14.68 9.24 -8.36
CA TYR A 183 13.85 9.75 -7.29
C TYR A 183 14.33 9.25 -5.95
N MET A 184 14.40 10.16 -4.99
CA MET A 184 14.49 9.84 -3.58
C MET A 184 13.34 10.55 -2.88
N SER A 185 12.48 9.78 -2.21
CA SER A 185 11.24 10.31 -1.63
C SER A 185 11.48 11.56 -0.80
N ARG A 186 10.76 12.65 -1.15
CA ARG A 186 10.82 13.99 -0.54
C ARG A 186 12.20 14.67 -0.53
N ARG A 187 13.22 14.07 -1.14
CA ARG A 187 14.60 14.53 -1.06
C ARG A 187 15.16 14.87 -2.42
N VAL A 188 14.85 14.08 -3.45
CA VAL A 188 15.37 14.30 -4.80
C VAL A 188 14.32 13.94 -5.84
N LEU A 189 14.09 14.84 -6.79
CA LEU A 189 13.47 14.53 -8.07
C LEU A 189 14.39 15.03 -9.17
N ALA A 190 15.03 14.13 -9.90
CA ALA A 190 15.93 14.50 -10.98
C ALA A 190 15.44 13.89 -12.30
N LEU A 191 15.30 14.71 -13.34
CA LEU A 191 14.85 14.29 -14.66
C LEU A 191 15.84 14.76 -15.73
N GLN A 192 16.27 13.83 -16.56
CA GLN A 192 17.02 14.10 -17.77
C GLN A 192 15.99 14.53 -18.84
N GLY A 193 16.04 15.81 -19.21
CA GLY A 193 15.04 16.46 -20.08
C GLY A 193 14.53 17.78 -19.52
N HIS A 194 13.52 18.34 -20.17
CA HIS A 194 13.02 19.70 -19.97
C HIS A 194 11.48 19.73 -19.89
N PRO A 195 10.88 19.38 -18.74
CA PRO A 195 9.43 19.47 -18.55
C PRO A 195 8.90 20.92 -18.60
N GLU A 196 9.78 21.91 -18.46
CA GLU A 196 9.47 23.34 -18.43
C GLU A 196 9.44 24.01 -19.82
N TYR A 197 9.97 23.34 -20.86
CA TYR A 197 10.02 23.89 -22.21
C TYR A 197 8.71 23.72 -22.97
N ASP A 198 8.52 24.58 -23.96
CA ASP A 198 7.47 24.50 -24.96
C ASP A 198 8.07 24.44 -26.38
N GLU A 199 7.19 24.35 -27.38
CA GLU A 199 7.57 24.31 -28.81
C GLU A 199 8.49 25.48 -29.20
N PHE A 200 8.23 26.68 -28.69
CA PHE A 200 8.99 27.86 -29.07
C PHE A 200 10.43 27.77 -28.56
N VAL A 201 10.61 27.46 -27.27
CA VAL A 201 11.95 27.32 -26.68
C VAL A 201 12.73 26.24 -27.42
N MET A 202 12.10 25.08 -27.65
CA MET A 202 12.74 23.97 -28.33
C MET A 202 13.14 24.30 -29.77
N THR A 203 12.25 24.95 -30.52
CA THR A 203 12.50 25.37 -31.91
C THR A 203 13.69 26.31 -32.03
N GLU A 204 13.78 27.32 -31.17
CA GLU A 204 14.87 28.30 -31.21
C GLU A 204 16.20 27.68 -30.78
N LEU A 205 16.20 26.77 -29.80
CA LEU A 205 17.40 26.02 -29.42
C LEU A 205 17.91 25.13 -30.56
N ILE A 206 17.02 24.43 -31.28
CA ILE A 206 17.41 23.57 -32.41
C ILE A 206 18.01 24.39 -33.55
N LYS A 207 17.37 25.51 -33.92
CA LYS A 207 17.90 26.42 -34.95
C LYS A 207 19.28 26.94 -34.59
N LEU A 208 19.48 27.35 -33.33
CA LEU A 208 20.77 27.83 -32.86
C LEU A 208 21.85 26.74 -32.92
N ARG A 209 21.55 25.53 -32.42
CA ARG A 209 22.50 24.40 -32.42
C ARG A 209 22.84 23.94 -33.83
N HIS A 210 21.89 23.97 -34.76
CA HIS A 210 22.14 23.72 -36.17
C HIS A 210 23.04 24.79 -36.80
N ALA A 211 22.75 26.08 -36.56
CA ALA A 211 23.56 27.18 -37.05
C ALA A 211 25.01 27.15 -36.49
N MET A 212 25.20 26.62 -35.28
CA MET A 212 26.51 26.40 -34.66
C MET A 212 27.22 25.11 -35.14
N GLY A 213 26.63 24.37 -36.09
CA GLY A 213 27.18 23.10 -36.58
C GLY A 213 27.18 21.97 -35.56
N ARG A 214 26.38 22.08 -34.48
CA ARG A 214 26.23 21.03 -33.46
C ARG A 214 25.23 19.96 -33.84
N PHE A 215 24.22 20.33 -34.65
CA PHE A 215 23.26 19.41 -35.26
C PHE A 215 23.41 19.44 -36.77
N ASP A 216 23.47 18.28 -37.40
CA ASP A 216 23.33 18.19 -38.85
C ASP A 216 21.90 18.52 -39.30
N ALA A 217 21.70 18.61 -40.63
CA ALA A 217 20.41 18.99 -41.21
C ALA A 217 19.30 17.95 -40.94
N GLU A 218 19.67 16.67 -40.79
CA GLU A 218 18.71 15.58 -40.57
C GLU A 218 18.19 15.63 -39.13
N LEU A 219 19.09 15.71 -38.16
CA LEU A 219 18.77 15.83 -36.74
C LEU A 219 17.98 17.12 -36.45
N ALA A 220 18.38 18.25 -37.05
CA ALA A 220 17.65 19.51 -36.88
C ALA A 220 16.22 19.41 -37.45
N LYS A 221 16.05 18.79 -38.62
CA LYS A 221 14.73 18.58 -39.24
C LYS A 221 13.85 17.65 -38.41
N ASP A 222 14.38 16.54 -37.92
CA ASP A 222 13.66 15.63 -37.02
C ASP A 222 13.22 16.34 -35.75
N GLY A 223 14.14 17.01 -35.06
CA GLY A 223 13.86 17.76 -33.85
C GLY A 223 12.76 18.81 -34.05
N LEU A 224 12.83 19.60 -35.12
CA LEU A 224 11.81 20.61 -35.43
C LEU A 224 10.44 19.98 -35.68
N SER A 225 10.37 18.81 -36.33
CA SER A 225 9.10 18.10 -36.56
C SER A 225 8.43 17.61 -35.27
N ARG A 226 9.21 17.44 -34.19
CA ARG A 226 8.74 16.96 -32.89
C ARG A 226 8.60 18.07 -31.85
N ALA A 227 9.07 19.28 -32.12
CA ALA A 227 9.04 20.39 -31.17
C ALA A 227 7.61 20.80 -30.78
N GLY A 228 6.64 20.69 -31.70
CA GLY A 228 5.23 21.02 -31.42
C GLY A 228 4.38 19.86 -30.89
N LYS A 229 4.98 18.70 -30.58
CA LYS A 229 4.23 17.56 -30.05
C LYS A 229 3.78 17.84 -28.60
N GLN A 230 2.66 17.24 -28.21
CA GLN A 230 2.22 17.27 -26.82
C GLN A 230 3.24 16.56 -25.92
N HIS A 231 3.49 17.11 -24.74
CA HIS A 231 4.43 16.57 -23.76
C HIS A 231 3.86 16.65 -22.32
N ASP A 232 4.47 15.90 -21.41
CA ASP A 232 4.02 15.63 -20.04
C ASP A 232 4.60 16.57 -18.99
N GLY A 233 5.14 17.71 -19.41
CA GLY A 233 5.76 18.68 -18.51
C GLY A 233 4.83 19.14 -17.39
N ALA A 234 3.56 19.41 -17.71
CA ALA A 234 2.56 19.81 -16.73
C ALA A 234 2.15 18.67 -15.79
N LEU A 235 2.21 17.40 -16.22
CA LEU A 235 1.94 16.24 -15.36
C LEU A 235 3.00 16.12 -14.28
N ILE A 236 4.27 16.27 -14.65
CA ILE A 236 5.41 16.22 -13.74
C ILE A 236 5.29 17.32 -12.66
N ALA A 237 4.85 18.52 -13.03
CA ALA A 237 4.63 19.62 -12.08
C ALA A 237 3.50 19.37 -11.07
N LYS A 238 2.52 18.51 -11.41
CA LYS A 238 1.32 18.21 -10.61
C LYS A 238 1.45 16.93 -9.79
N MET A 239 2.65 16.37 -9.64
CA MET A 239 2.82 15.14 -8.88
C MET A 239 2.42 15.35 -7.41
N ALA A 240 1.32 14.74 -6.99
CA ALA A 240 0.86 14.72 -5.59
C ALA A 240 0.62 13.29 -5.11
N ASN A 241 0.57 13.16 -3.78
CA ASN A 241 0.13 11.98 -3.04
C ASN A 241 -1.36 11.69 -3.35
N GLN A 242 -1.73 11.27 -4.56
CA GLN A 242 -3.12 11.03 -4.96
C GLN A 242 -3.53 9.58 -4.71
N ILE A 243 -4.76 9.36 -4.23
CA ILE A 243 -5.37 8.04 -4.11
C ILE A 243 -6.29 7.87 -5.31
N ARG A 244 -6.07 6.80 -6.07
CA ARG A 244 -6.96 6.39 -7.17
C ARG A 244 -7.34 4.94 -6.97
N THR A 245 -8.62 4.70 -6.77
CA THR A 245 -9.17 3.35 -6.73
C THR A 245 -9.64 2.99 -8.13
N LEU A 246 -9.12 1.89 -8.65
CA LEU A 246 -9.57 1.33 -9.93
C LEU A 246 -10.50 0.16 -9.65
N SER A 247 -11.61 0.07 -10.38
CA SER A 247 -12.47 -1.11 -10.37
C SER A 247 -11.70 -2.29 -10.97
N PRO A 248 -11.54 -3.42 -10.28
CA PRO A 248 -10.78 -4.55 -10.81
C PRO A 248 -11.45 -5.21 -12.03
N SER A 249 -12.77 -5.04 -12.18
CA SER A 249 -13.55 -5.58 -13.29
C SER A 249 -13.39 -4.79 -14.59
N THR A 250 -12.96 -3.53 -14.53
CA THR A 250 -12.93 -2.63 -15.70
C THR A 250 -11.65 -1.81 -15.83
N ASN A 251 -10.81 -1.77 -14.79
CA ASN A 251 -9.65 -0.89 -14.64
C ASN A 251 -9.97 0.62 -14.73
N LYS A 252 -11.24 1.02 -14.59
CA LYS A 252 -11.68 2.42 -14.59
C LYS A 252 -11.64 2.99 -13.18
N VAL A 253 -11.36 4.29 -13.08
CA VAL A 253 -11.36 5.01 -11.80
C VAL A 253 -12.78 5.06 -11.24
N ILE A 254 -12.94 4.69 -9.98
CA ILE A 254 -14.20 4.77 -9.23
C ILE A 254 -14.13 5.73 -8.04
N PHE A 255 -12.92 6.03 -7.58
CA PHE A 255 -12.67 6.99 -6.51
C PHE A 255 -11.32 7.67 -6.74
N GLU A 256 -11.29 8.97 -6.53
CA GLU A 256 -10.09 9.79 -6.59
C GLU A 256 -10.11 10.80 -5.44
N HIS A 257 -9.03 10.87 -4.67
CA HIS A 257 -8.93 11.75 -3.52
C HIS A 257 -7.46 12.13 -3.25
N PRO A 258 -7.17 13.40 -2.93
CA PRO A 258 -5.85 13.79 -2.46
C PRO A 258 -5.51 13.06 -1.15
N GLY A 259 -4.41 12.33 -1.13
CA GLY A 259 -3.87 11.76 0.09
C GLY A 259 -3.44 12.86 1.07
N ILE A 260 -3.69 12.62 2.35
CA ILE A 260 -3.42 13.54 3.44
C ILE A 260 -1.94 13.92 3.51
N SER A 261 -1.67 15.17 3.85
CA SER A 261 -0.32 15.64 4.21
C SER A 261 0.04 15.27 5.65
N LEU A 262 1.34 15.32 5.97
CA LEU A 262 1.79 15.07 7.35
C LEU A 262 1.30 16.16 8.34
N ASP A 263 1.14 17.40 7.87
CA ASP A 263 0.68 18.52 8.69
C ASP A 263 -0.80 18.36 9.08
N GLU A 264 -1.64 17.97 8.11
CA GLU A 264 -3.04 17.65 8.36
C GLU A 264 -3.18 16.44 9.28
N ALA A 265 -2.38 15.38 9.06
CA ALA A 265 -2.39 14.21 9.94
C ALA A 265 -1.99 14.57 11.38
N ARG A 266 -1.03 15.48 11.57
CA ARG A 266 -0.64 16.01 12.88
C ARG A 266 -1.79 16.78 13.53
N ALA A 267 -2.50 17.63 12.78
CA ALA A 267 -3.65 18.38 13.28
C ALA A 267 -4.80 17.44 13.70
N ILE A 268 -5.11 16.43 12.87
CA ILE A 268 -6.12 15.39 13.17
C ILE A 268 -5.75 14.60 14.43
N ALA A 269 -4.48 14.17 14.53
CA ALA A 269 -4.00 13.43 15.70
C ALA A 269 -4.10 14.27 16.98
N GLN A 270 -3.80 15.58 16.91
CA GLN A 270 -3.97 16.49 18.04
C GLN A 270 -5.43 16.69 18.43
N ALA A 271 -6.33 16.86 17.43
CA ALA A 271 -7.76 16.95 17.67
C ALA A 271 -8.33 15.67 18.31
N SER A 272 -7.82 14.51 17.90
CA SER A 272 -8.17 13.21 18.50
C SER A 272 -7.71 13.12 19.95
N GLU A 273 -6.48 13.53 20.26
CA GLU A 273 -5.97 13.53 21.64
C GLU A 273 -6.76 14.47 22.57
N ASN A 274 -7.24 15.60 22.03
CA ASN A 274 -8.13 16.50 22.77
C ASN A 274 -9.48 15.85 23.06
N ALA A 275 -10.11 15.21 22.06
CA ALA A 275 -11.38 14.49 22.21
C ALA A 275 -11.27 13.29 23.16
N PHE A 276 -10.11 12.63 23.21
CA PHE A 276 -9.85 11.53 24.13
C PHE A 276 -10.08 11.92 25.60
N GLN A 277 -9.77 13.15 26.00
CA GLN A 277 -9.91 13.58 27.40
C GLN A 277 -11.37 13.60 27.89
N SER A 278 -12.33 13.90 27.01
CA SER A 278 -13.75 13.85 27.31
C SER A 278 -14.34 12.46 27.02
N TYR A 279 -13.97 11.83 25.91
CA TYR A 279 -14.52 10.54 25.51
C TYR A 279 -14.25 9.42 26.51
N LYS A 280 -13.03 9.35 27.08
CA LYS A 280 -12.67 8.36 28.10
C LYS A 280 -13.50 8.44 29.38
N LYS A 281 -14.23 9.55 29.60
CA LYS A 281 -15.10 9.75 30.78
C LYS A 281 -16.53 9.27 30.57
N LEU A 282 -16.94 8.98 29.32
CA LEU A 282 -18.25 8.36 29.08
C LEU A 282 -18.33 7.00 29.78
N SER A 283 -19.53 6.60 30.18
CA SER A 283 -19.71 5.25 30.72
C SER A 283 -19.58 4.20 29.60
N LEU A 284 -19.26 2.95 29.94
CA LEU A 284 -19.26 1.87 28.95
C LEU A 284 -20.66 1.69 28.33
N ALA A 285 -21.72 1.87 29.13
CA ALA A 285 -23.11 1.80 28.66
C ALA A 285 -23.42 2.85 27.59
N ASP A 286 -22.96 4.10 27.77
CA ASP A 286 -23.16 5.17 26.77
C ASP A 286 -22.40 4.86 25.48
N ARG A 287 -21.15 4.37 25.58
CA ARG A 287 -20.36 3.96 24.41
C ARG A 287 -21.02 2.80 23.66
N LYS A 288 -21.52 1.79 24.37
CA LYS A 288 -22.29 0.69 23.79
C LYS A 288 -23.53 1.19 23.05
N ALA A 289 -24.30 2.10 23.65
CA ALA A 289 -25.51 2.64 23.05
C ALA A 289 -25.24 3.37 21.72
N ILE A 290 -24.16 4.15 21.64
CA ILE A 290 -23.73 4.80 20.39
C ILE A 290 -23.33 3.76 19.35
N ILE A 291 -22.51 2.77 19.73
CA ILE A 291 -22.04 1.72 18.80
C ILE A 291 -23.21 0.91 18.25
N VAL A 292 -24.15 0.49 19.09
CA VAL A 292 -25.35 -0.26 18.64
C VAL A 292 -26.16 0.57 17.64
N LYS A 293 -26.35 1.88 17.87
CA LYS A 293 -27.02 2.76 16.91
C LYS A 293 -26.25 2.82 15.58
N ALA A 294 -24.93 2.96 15.61
CA ALA A 294 -24.10 3.00 14.40
C ALA A 294 -24.20 1.69 13.60
N LEU A 295 -24.14 0.54 14.27
CA LEU A 295 -24.29 -0.77 13.65
C LEU A 295 -25.68 -0.94 13.01
N ASN A 296 -26.75 -0.46 13.64
CA ASN A 296 -28.08 -0.49 13.05
C ASN A 296 -28.17 0.37 11.77
N ILE A 297 -27.46 1.51 11.71
CA ILE A 297 -27.37 2.33 10.49
C ILE A 297 -26.60 1.59 9.40
N VAL A 298 -25.51 0.90 9.75
CA VAL A 298 -24.75 0.05 8.80
C VAL A 298 -25.65 -1.05 8.22
N ASP A 299 -26.39 -1.77 9.08
CA ASP A 299 -27.30 -2.84 8.66
C ASP A 299 -28.40 -2.32 7.73
N ALA A 300 -28.95 -1.13 8.01
CA ALA A 300 -29.96 -0.49 7.18
C ALA A 300 -29.45 -0.11 5.77
N ASN A 301 -28.12 0.04 5.60
CA ASN A 301 -27.49 0.44 4.35
C ASN A 301 -26.78 -0.72 3.62
N LYS A 302 -26.89 -1.96 4.09
CA LYS A 302 -26.04 -3.08 3.64
C LYS A 302 -26.06 -3.36 2.14
N GLU A 303 -27.17 -3.12 1.45
CA GLU A 303 -27.26 -3.27 -0.02
C GLU A 303 -26.40 -2.23 -0.76
N THR A 304 -26.39 -0.97 -0.29
CA THR A 304 -25.52 0.08 -0.82
C THR A 304 -24.06 -0.30 -0.60
N LEU A 305 -23.71 -0.74 0.62
CA LEU A 305 -22.35 -1.14 0.95
C LEU A 305 -21.90 -2.35 0.11
N ALA A 306 -22.79 -3.30 -0.14
CA ALA A 306 -22.49 -4.45 -0.99
C ALA A 306 -22.17 -4.06 -2.44
N ASN A 307 -22.87 -3.07 -3.00
CA ASN A 307 -22.56 -2.53 -4.32
C ASN A 307 -21.21 -1.80 -4.33
N GLU A 308 -20.91 -1.01 -3.30
CA GLU A 308 -19.62 -0.33 -3.16
C GLU A 308 -18.45 -1.32 -3.05
N LEU A 309 -18.61 -2.42 -2.31
CA LEU A 309 -17.62 -3.50 -2.24
C LEU A 309 -17.43 -4.15 -3.59
N THR A 310 -18.51 -4.57 -4.25
CA THR A 310 -18.47 -5.17 -5.59
C THR A 310 -17.72 -4.29 -6.58
N ALA A 311 -17.98 -2.98 -6.58
CA ALA A 311 -17.31 -2.03 -7.46
C ALA A 311 -15.81 -1.84 -7.13
N GLN A 312 -15.45 -1.75 -5.84
CA GLN A 312 -14.09 -1.46 -5.38
C GLN A 312 -13.15 -2.67 -5.38
N MET A 313 -13.65 -3.87 -5.11
CA MET A 313 -12.80 -5.06 -4.99
C MET A 313 -13.12 -6.18 -5.99
N GLY A 314 -14.26 -6.12 -6.67
CA GLY A 314 -14.64 -7.15 -7.64
C GLY A 314 -15.18 -8.44 -7.01
N ARG A 315 -15.46 -8.48 -5.70
CA ARG A 315 -16.17 -9.62 -5.10
C ARG A 315 -17.59 -9.72 -5.69
N PRO A 316 -18.07 -10.92 -6.05
CA PRO A 316 -19.44 -11.08 -6.53
C PRO A 316 -20.49 -10.58 -5.53
N ILE A 317 -21.47 -9.83 -6.05
CA ILE A 317 -22.51 -9.14 -5.27
C ILE A 317 -23.31 -10.10 -4.39
N ALA A 318 -23.43 -11.36 -4.80
CA ALA A 318 -24.11 -12.43 -4.06
C ALA A 318 -23.51 -12.69 -2.66
N TYR A 319 -22.24 -12.31 -2.44
CA TYR A 319 -21.52 -12.55 -1.18
C TYR A 319 -21.29 -11.29 -0.35
N CYS A 320 -21.47 -10.10 -0.92
CA CYS A 320 -21.06 -8.85 -0.28
C CYS A 320 -21.94 -8.47 0.93
N THR A 321 -23.24 -8.73 0.89
CA THR A 321 -24.13 -8.50 2.06
C THR A 321 -23.81 -9.43 3.24
N LYS A 322 -23.33 -10.64 2.95
CA LYS A 322 -22.89 -11.62 3.97
C LYS A 322 -21.68 -11.12 4.76
N GLU A 323 -20.82 -10.27 4.18
CA GLU A 323 -19.75 -9.61 4.93
C GLU A 323 -20.33 -8.72 6.02
N ILE A 324 -21.35 -7.92 5.70
CA ILE A 324 -22.01 -7.02 6.66
C ILE A 324 -22.73 -7.81 7.75
N ASP A 325 -23.46 -8.88 7.37
CA ASP A 325 -24.13 -9.75 8.35
C ASP A 325 -23.10 -10.44 9.28
N THR A 326 -21.94 -10.82 8.76
CA THR A 326 -20.86 -11.43 9.56
C THR A 326 -20.15 -10.40 10.44
N MET A 327 -19.98 -9.17 9.95
CA MET A 327 -19.47 -8.04 10.72
C MET A 327 -20.38 -7.76 11.91
N ARG A 328 -21.70 -7.79 11.69
CA ARG A 328 -22.69 -7.64 12.76
C ARG A 328 -22.57 -8.73 13.83
N LYS A 329 -22.42 -9.99 13.43
CA LYS A 329 -22.19 -11.11 14.38
C LYS A 329 -20.93 -10.90 15.23
N ARG A 330 -19.83 -10.45 14.63
CA ARG A 330 -18.59 -10.12 15.37
C ARG A 330 -18.81 -8.96 16.34
N ALA A 331 -19.50 -7.92 15.89
CA ALA A 331 -19.83 -6.77 16.71
C ALA A 331 -20.69 -7.16 17.92
N ASP A 332 -21.73 -7.96 17.73
CA ASP A 332 -22.62 -8.41 18.79
C ASP A 332 -21.86 -9.24 19.85
N TYR A 333 -20.95 -10.13 19.43
CA TYR A 333 -20.08 -10.86 20.35
C TYR A 333 -19.18 -9.90 21.16
N LEU A 334 -18.47 -8.99 20.50
CA LEU A 334 -17.59 -8.02 21.16
C LEU A 334 -18.35 -7.14 22.16
N LEU A 335 -19.58 -6.73 21.82
CA LEU A 335 -20.48 -6.01 22.73
C LEU A 335 -20.86 -6.84 23.94
N SER A 336 -21.12 -8.14 23.76
CA SER A 336 -21.53 -9.05 24.82
C SER A 336 -20.44 -9.26 25.88
N ILE A 337 -19.17 -9.34 25.47
CA ILE A 337 -18.06 -9.59 26.39
C ILE A 337 -17.47 -8.31 27.01
N ALA A 338 -17.79 -7.12 26.47
CA ALA A 338 -17.11 -5.88 26.84
C ALA A 338 -17.16 -5.52 28.33
N ASP A 339 -18.24 -5.84 29.06
CA ASP A 339 -18.32 -5.59 30.51
C ASP A 339 -17.29 -6.43 31.27
N ASP A 340 -17.20 -7.72 30.95
CA ASP A 340 -16.23 -8.63 31.56
C ASP A 340 -14.80 -8.34 31.11
N SER A 341 -14.59 -8.01 29.85
CA SER A 341 -13.27 -7.68 29.30
C SER A 341 -12.73 -6.36 29.84
N LEU A 342 -13.55 -5.41 30.30
CA LEU A 342 -13.12 -4.08 30.74
C LEU A 342 -13.29 -3.81 32.25
N LYS A 343 -13.86 -4.75 33.02
CA LYS A 343 -13.97 -4.60 34.49
C LYS A 343 -12.60 -4.56 35.18
N ASN A 344 -12.57 -3.95 36.36
CA ASN A 344 -11.40 -3.97 37.24
C ASN A 344 -11.07 -5.42 37.64
N LEU A 345 -9.77 -5.69 37.77
CA LEU A 345 -9.28 -6.99 38.24
C LEU A 345 -8.96 -6.88 39.74
N PRO A 346 -9.51 -7.75 40.59
CA PRO A 346 -9.25 -7.70 42.02
C PRO A 346 -7.80 -8.09 42.33
N GLY A 347 -7.18 -7.40 43.29
CA GLY A 347 -5.97 -7.87 43.95
C GLY A 347 -6.32 -8.90 45.04
N GLN A 348 -5.29 -9.51 45.64
CA GLN A 348 -5.51 -10.35 46.81
C GLN A 348 -6.05 -9.53 47.99
N ALA A 349 -6.82 -10.15 48.88
CA ALA A 349 -7.30 -9.49 50.11
C ALA A 349 -6.14 -9.24 51.09
N GLU A 350 -6.11 -8.08 51.72
CA GLU A 350 -5.21 -7.74 52.84
C GLU A 350 -5.93 -6.78 53.78
N SER A 351 -5.86 -7.06 55.08
CA SER A 351 -6.59 -6.26 56.08
C SER A 351 -6.09 -4.82 56.09
N GLY A 352 -7.01 -3.85 56.04
CA GLY A 352 -6.71 -2.41 56.01
C GLY A 352 -6.26 -1.88 54.64
N PHE A 353 -6.31 -2.71 53.59
CA PHE A 353 -5.92 -2.32 52.23
C PHE A 353 -6.95 -2.71 51.17
N ARG A 354 -7.22 -1.78 50.25
CA ARG A 354 -7.96 -2.03 49.01
C ARG A 354 -7.00 -2.09 47.82
N ARG A 355 -6.96 -3.25 47.15
CA ARG A 355 -6.00 -3.56 46.06
C ARG A 355 -6.73 -4.05 44.82
N PHE A 356 -6.46 -3.43 43.68
CA PHE A 356 -7.05 -3.82 42.40
C PHE A 356 -6.26 -3.24 41.23
N LEU A 357 -6.44 -3.81 40.04
CA LEU A 357 -5.96 -3.26 38.79
C LEU A 357 -7.14 -2.66 38.03
N LYS A 358 -6.93 -1.49 37.44
CA LYS A 358 -7.86 -0.87 36.52
C LYS A 358 -7.33 -0.96 35.09
N LYS A 359 -8.24 -1.25 34.16
CA LYS A 359 -7.99 -1.18 32.71
C LYS A 359 -8.29 0.25 32.25
N GLU A 360 -7.27 0.96 31.81
CA GLU A 360 -7.36 2.34 31.31
C GLU A 360 -7.11 2.35 29.80
N PRO A 361 -7.85 3.12 28.99
CA PRO A 361 -7.57 3.21 27.56
C PRO A 361 -6.16 3.77 27.29
N LEU A 362 -5.59 3.37 26.15
CA LEU A 362 -4.26 3.80 25.72
C LEU A 362 -4.23 5.27 25.30
N GLY A 363 -5.19 5.72 24.50
CA GLY A 363 -5.25 7.07 23.92
C GLY A 363 -5.70 7.06 22.46
N VAL A 364 -5.01 7.83 21.61
CA VAL A 364 -5.26 7.83 20.15
C VAL A 364 -4.73 6.54 19.54
N THR A 365 -5.59 5.77 18.88
CA THR A 365 -5.25 4.52 18.21
C THR A 365 -5.29 4.71 16.70
N LEU A 366 -4.21 4.35 15.99
CA LEU A 366 -4.22 4.27 14.53
C LEU A 366 -4.63 2.86 14.12
N ILE A 367 -5.72 2.73 13.37
CA ILE A 367 -6.19 1.46 12.80
C ILE A 367 -6.00 1.54 11.29
N SER A 368 -5.13 0.71 10.72
CA SER A 368 -4.90 0.59 9.28
C SER A 368 -5.38 -0.76 8.77
N THR A 369 -6.33 -0.77 7.84
CA THR A 369 -7.02 -1.99 7.41
C THR A 369 -6.75 -2.36 5.95
N ALA A 370 -6.75 -3.67 5.68
CA ALA A 370 -6.62 -4.22 4.33
C ALA A 370 -7.92 -4.06 3.53
N TRP A 371 -7.83 -4.30 2.22
CA TRP A 371 -8.95 -4.13 1.29
C TRP A 371 -9.82 -5.37 1.13
N ASN A 372 -9.37 -6.56 1.52
CA ASN A 372 -10.01 -7.83 1.15
C ASN A 372 -11.26 -8.14 1.97
N TYR A 373 -11.33 -7.77 3.25
CA TYR A 373 -12.56 -7.84 4.05
C TYR A 373 -12.74 -6.56 4.87
N PRO A 374 -13.00 -5.44 4.20
CA PRO A 374 -12.87 -4.10 4.77
C PRO A 374 -13.72 -3.89 6.02
N TYR A 375 -14.94 -4.42 6.07
CA TYR A 375 -15.82 -4.25 7.24
C TYR A 375 -15.46 -5.23 8.35
N LEU A 376 -15.15 -6.48 8.03
CA LEU A 376 -14.78 -7.50 9.02
C LEU A 376 -13.46 -7.18 9.72
N ILE A 377 -12.44 -6.75 8.97
CA ILE A 377 -11.14 -6.41 9.53
C ILE A 377 -11.25 -5.15 10.39
N THR A 378 -12.00 -4.15 9.91
CA THR A 378 -12.18 -2.90 10.66
C THR A 378 -12.92 -3.13 11.97
N VAL A 379 -14.03 -3.90 11.98
CA VAL A 379 -14.84 -4.10 13.19
C VAL A 379 -14.07 -4.78 14.31
N ASN A 380 -13.18 -5.72 13.98
CA ASN A 380 -12.38 -6.49 14.93
C ASN A 380 -11.54 -5.60 15.87
N THR A 381 -11.17 -4.41 15.42
CA THR A 381 -10.27 -3.50 16.13
C THR A 381 -10.94 -2.17 16.49
N LEU A 382 -11.85 -1.68 15.65
CA LEU A 382 -12.58 -0.44 15.86
C LEU A 382 -13.47 -0.51 17.10
N LEU A 383 -14.22 -1.60 17.27
CA LEU A 383 -15.15 -1.73 18.39
C LEU A 383 -14.42 -1.86 19.73
N PRO A 384 -13.41 -2.75 19.88
CA PRO A 384 -12.66 -2.83 21.13
C PRO A 384 -11.97 -1.51 21.48
N ALA A 385 -11.41 -0.80 20.49
CA ALA A 385 -10.80 0.52 20.71
C ALA A 385 -11.80 1.53 21.28
N LEU A 386 -12.95 1.71 20.63
CA LEU A 386 -13.98 2.65 21.05
C LEU A 386 -14.59 2.25 22.41
N LEU A 387 -14.95 0.98 22.59
CA LEU A 387 -15.54 0.47 23.85
C LEU A 387 -14.58 0.62 25.04
N ALA A 388 -13.27 0.42 24.84
CA ALA A 388 -12.25 0.66 25.86
C ALA A 388 -12.11 2.16 26.21
N GLY A 389 -12.60 3.07 25.36
CA GLY A 389 -12.56 4.52 25.55
C GLY A 389 -11.42 5.22 24.82
N ASN A 390 -10.80 4.57 23.82
CA ASN A 390 -9.81 5.19 22.94
C ASN A 390 -10.48 6.05 21.87
N THR A 391 -9.75 7.01 21.33
CA THR A 391 -10.10 7.65 20.05
C THR A 391 -9.35 6.96 18.93
N VAL A 392 -9.88 7.01 17.72
CA VAL A 392 -9.42 6.23 16.57
C VAL A 392 -9.14 7.15 15.38
N LEU A 393 -7.96 6.98 14.80
CA LEU A 393 -7.62 7.41 13.45
C LEU A 393 -7.73 6.17 12.55
N LEU A 394 -8.74 6.14 11.69
CA LEU A 394 -8.97 5.04 10.75
C LEU A 394 -8.27 5.34 9.44
N ARG A 395 -7.40 4.44 8.98
CA ARG A 395 -6.78 4.47 7.66
C ARG A 395 -7.28 3.24 6.88
N PRO A 396 -8.30 3.37 6.02
CA PRO A 396 -8.69 2.28 5.15
C PRO A 396 -7.62 2.06 4.07
N SER A 397 -7.65 0.88 3.44
CA SER A 397 -6.89 0.65 2.21
C SER A 397 -7.29 1.66 1.13
N PRO A 398 -6.34 2.20 0.34
CA PRO A 398 -6.63 3.07 -0.81
C PRO A 398 -7.40 2.35 -1.92
N GLN A 399 -7.52 1.02 -1.85
CA GLN A 399 -8.33 0.22 -2.78
C GLN A 399 -9.81 0.13 -2.36
N THR A 400 -10.14 0.33 -1.08
CA THR A 400 -11.54 0.33 -0.59
C THR A 400 -11.81 1.53 0.32
N PRO A 401 -11.57 2.78 -0.12
CA PRO A 401 -11.59 3.96 0.74
C PRO A 401 -12.99 4.32 1.25
N LEU A 402 -14.05 4.01 0.49
CA LEU A 402 -15.42 4.43 0.82
C LEU A 402 -15.90 3.90 2.18
N LEU A 403 -15.43 2.71 2.61
CA LEU A 403 -15.79 2.13 3.91
C LEU A 403 -15.54 3.12 5.05
N GLY A 404 -14.44 3.87 4.98
CA GLY A 404 -14.00 4.77 6.03
C GLY A 404 -14.90 5.99 6.12
N GLU A 405 -15.29 6.55 4.96
CA GLU A 405 -16.25 7.65 4.88
C GLU A 405 -17.61 7.24 5.44
N ARG A 406 -18.09 6.04 5.08
CA ARG A 406 -19.34 5.47 5.58
C ARG A 406 -19.30 5.28 7.09
N LEU A 407 -18.27 4.64 7.64
CA LEU A 407 -18.16 4.41 9.08
C LEU A 407 -18.06 5.73 9.87
N VAL A 408 -17.25 6.70 9.44
CA VAL A 408 -17.20 8.01 10.11
C VAL A 408 -18.57 8.69 10.10
N SER A 409 -19.25 8.69 8.96
CA SER A 409 -20.57 9.31 8.82
C SER A 409 -21.61 8.62 9.72
N TYR A 410 -21.70 7.29 9.70
CA TYR A 410 -22.69 6.54 10.47
C TYR A 410 -22.45 6.61 11.98
N PHE A 411 -21.19 6.59 12.43
CA PHE A 411 -20.87 6.76 13.85
C PHE A 411 -21.17 8.19 14.32
N HIS A 412 -20.91 9.19 13.48
CA HIS A 412 -21.29 10.57 13.79
C HIS A 412 -22.82 10.73 13.90
N GLU A 413 -23.58 10.17 12.95
CA GLU A 413 -25.06 10.15 13.00
C GLU A 413 -25.58 9.44 14.25
N ALA A 414 -24.92 8.36 14.67
CA ALA A 414 -25.25 7.63 15.90
C ALA A 414 -24.96 8.39 17.21
N GLY A 415 -24.32 9.57 17.13
CA GLY A 415 -23.99 10.44 18.25
C GLY A 415 -22.59 10.23 18.82
N LEU A 416 -21.67 9.61 18.07
CA LEU A 416 -20.26 9.57 18.47
C LEU A 416 -19.70 11.00 18.50
N PRO A 417 -19.04 11.42 19.59
CA PRO A 417 -18.52 12.78 19.69
C PRO A 417 -17.53 13.11 18.57
N THR A 418 -17.52 14.37 18.12
CA THR A 418 -16.59 14.87 17.11
C THR A 418 -15.14 14.54 17.47
N ASN A 419 -14.35 14.19 16.47
CA ASN A 419 -12.93 13.82 16.56
C ASN A 419 -12.60 12.50 17.30
N VAL A 420 -13.60 11.76 17.79
CA VAL A 420 -13.38 10.44 18.40
C VAL A 420 -13.04 9.38 17.36
N LEU A 421 -13.72 9.40 16.21
CA LEU A 421 -13.37 8.59 15.03
C LEU A 421 -13.08 9.54 13.87
N GLN A 422 -11.88 9.50 13.32
CA GLN A 422 -11.45 10.35 12.22
C GLN A 422 -10.81 9.51 11.11
N LEU A 423 -10.92 9.97 9.87
CA LEU A 423 -10.44 9.27 8.69
C LEU A 423 -9.11 9.84 8.20
N LEU A 424 -8.19 8.96 7.82
CA LEU A 424 -6.92 9.29 7.18
C LEU A 424 -6.85 8.62 5.81
N HIS A 425 -7.07 9.40 4.75
CA HIS A 425 -6.81 8.96 3.39
C HIS A 425 -5.32 9.04 3.10
N VAL A 426 -4.59 7.93 3.18
CA VAL A 426 -3.13 7.89 2.99
C VAL A 426 -2.77 7.20 1.67
N GLY A 427 -2.32 7.98 0.69
CA GLY A 427 -1.93 7.52 -0.66
C GLY A 427 -0.47 7.05 -0.81
N SER A 428 0.37 7.25 0.21
CA SER A 428 1.80 6.91 0.17
C SER A 428 2.23 6.23 1.46
N LEU A 429 2.97 5.13 1.34
CA LEU A 429 3.55 4.43 2.49
C LEU A 429 4.55 5.29 3.27
N ASP A 430 5.28 6.18 2.60
CA ASP A 430 6.22 7.09 3.27
C ASP A 430 5.48 8.09 4.17
N VAL A 431 4.31 8.56 3.72
CA VAL A 431 3.44 9.42 4.55
C VAL A 431 2.95 8.62 5.76
N LEU A 432 2.56 7.36 5.56
CA LEU A 432 2.12 6.49 6.65
C LEU A 432 3.23 6.28 7.69
N ASP A 433 4.47 6.04 7.26
CA ASP A 433 5.63 5.88 8.14
C ASP A 433 5.86 7.11 9.02
N GLU A 434 5.66 8.31 8.48
CA GLU A 434 5.75 9.54 9.26
C GLU A 434 4.56 9.74 10.20
N ILE A 435 3.35 9.35 9.77
CA ILE A 435 2.15 9.40 10.61
C ILE A 435 2.31 8.48 11.83
N VAL A 436 2.78 7.25 11.65
CA VAL A 436 2.94 6.31 12.78
C VAL A 436 4.00 6.75 13.79
N LYS A 437 4.85 7.72 13.43
CA LYS A 437 5.84 8.34 14.34
C LYS A 437 5.25 9.46 15.20
N LEU A 438 4.03 9.95 14.91
CA LEU A 438 3.41 11.04 15.64
C LEU A 438 3.21 10.69 17.13
N PRO A 439 3.69 11.54 18.07
CA PRO A 439 3.70 11.22 19.50
C PRO A 439 2.29 11.03 20.10
N GLN A 440 1.26 11.60 19.48
CA GLN A 440 -0.14 11.45 19.88
C GLN A 440 -0.64 10.01 19.76
N ILE A 441 -0.18 9.25 18.75
CA ILE A 441 -0.59 7.86 18.52
C ILE A 441 -0.02 6.97 19.62
N LYS A 442 -0.88 6.24 20.32
CA LYS A 442 -0.53 5.37 21.46
C LYS A 442 -0.69 3.87 21.18
N LEU A 443 -1.20 3.51 20.00
CA LEU A 443 -1.31 2.15 19.48
C LEU A 443 -1.35 2.21 17.95
N VAL A 444 -0.63 1.30 17.29
CA VAL A 444 -0.78 1.05 15.85
C VAL A 444 -1.33 -0.35 15.67
N SER A 445 -2.55 -0.48 15.12
CA SER A 445 -3.13 -1.76 14.72
C SER A 445 -3.15 -1.81 13.20
N PHE A 446 -2.53 -2.84 12.63
CA PHE A 446 -2.41 -3.01 11.19
C PHE A 446 -2.86 -4.41 10.76
N THR A 447 -3.66 -4.45 9.71
CA THR A 447 -3.96 -5.67 8.98
C THR A 447 -3.56 -5.49 7.52
N GLY A 448 -2.78 -6.41 6.98
CA GLY A 448 -2.29 -6.34 5.59
C GLY A 448 -1.15 -7.32 5.33
N SER A 449 -0.33 -7.06 4.31
CA SER A 449 0.77 -7.96 3.96
C SER A 449 1.88 -7.98 5.02
N THR A 450 2.61 -9.08 5.10
CA THR A 450 3.77 -9.24 6.00
C THR A 450 4.83 -8.16 5.76
N ALA A 451 5.12 -7.84 4.51
CA ALA A 451 6.03 -6.74 4.15
C ALA A 451 5.55 -5.38 4.69
N GLY A 452 4.24 -5.10 4.62
CA GLY A 452 3.66 -3.88 5.20
C GLY A 452 3.74 -3.85 6.73
N GLY A 453 3.51 -4.99 7.38
CA GLY A 453 3.64 -5.14 8.83
C GLY A 453 5.06 -4.90 9.33
N LEU A 454 6.05 -5.51 8.66
CA LEU A 454 7.47 -5.31 8.96
C LEU A 454 7.88 -3.84 8.81
N ARG A 455 7.48 -3.20 7.70
CA ARG A 455 7.75 -1.77 7.47
C ARG A 455 7.18 -0.89 8.57
N LEU A 456 5.94 -1.11 8.99
CA LEU A 456 5.33 -0.34 10.09
C LEU A 456 6.01 -0.58 11.43
N ARG A 457 6.43 -1.82 11.69
CA ARG A 457 7.22 -2.17 12.88
C ARG A 457 8.56 -1.44 12.89
N GLU A 458 9.25 -1.37 11.75
CA GLU A 458 10.49 -0.59 11.61
C GLU A 458 10.26 0.91 11.82
N ALA A 459 9.20 1.46 11.21
CA ALA A 459 8.84 2.88 11.36
C ALA A 459 8.53 3.26 12.81
N THR A 460 8.02 2.31 13.61
CA THR A 460 7.70 2.50 15.03
C THR A 460 8.80 2.08 16.00
N ALA A 461 9.90 1.46 15.52
CA ALA A 461 10.93 0.84 16.37
C ALA A 461 11.63 1.79 17.37
N ARG A 462 11.65 3.10 17.08
CA ARG A 462 12.21 4.13 18.00
C ARG A 462 11.20 4.64 19.03
N ARG A 463 10.00 4.05 19.10
CA ARG A 463 8.93 4.42 20.03
C ARG A 463 8.57 3.23 20.89
N ILE A 464 8.26 3.49 22.16
CA ILE A 464 7.64 2.51 23.05
C ILE A 464 6.12 2.59 22.84
N VAL A 465 5.67 2.09 21.70
CA VAL A 465 4.25 2.03 21.32
C VAL A 465 3.87 0.58 21.01
N PRO A 466 2.76 0.05 21.53
CA PRO A 466 2.27 -1.26 21.12
C PRO A 466 1.94 -1.27 19.62
N VAL A 467 2.23 -2.41 19.00
CA VAL A 467 1.87 -2.69 17.61
C VAL A 467 1.11 -4.00 17.58
N ASN A 468 -0.09 -3.98 17.00
CA ASN A 468 -0.89 -5.17 16.72
C ASN A 468 -0.86 -5.44 15.22
N LEU A 469 -0.41 -6.61 14.81
CA LEU A 469 -0.20 -7.01 13.41
C LEU A 469 -1.00 -8.27 13.11
N GLU A 470 -1.88 -8.18 12.13
CA GLU A 470 -2.60 -9.31 11.53
C GLU A 470 -2.12 -9.41 10.07
N LEU A 471 -1.26 -10.37 9.75
CA LEU A 471 -0.52 -10.43 8.50
C LEU A 471 -0.97 -11.60 7.61
N GLY A 472 -0.23 -11.87 6.55
CA GLY A 472 -0.56 -12.91 5.57
C GLY A 472 -0.43 -14.33 6.13
N GLY A 473 -0.92 -15.28 5.34
CA GLY A 473 -0.85 -16.71 5.59
C GLY A 473 -0.15 -17.45 4.45
N ASN A 474 -0.03 -18.76 4.61
CA ASN A 474 0.19 -19.72 3.52
C ASN A 474 -0.43 -21.02 4.00
N ASP A 475 -1.74 -20.94 4.20
CA ASP A 475 -2.48 -21.80 5.12
C ASP A 475 -2.63 -23.20 4.53
N PRO A 476 -2.11 -24.23 5.21
CA PRO A 476 -2.15 -25.57 4.68
C PRO A 476 -3.45 -26.31 5.00
N ALA A 477 -3.86 -27.19 4.10
CA ALA A 477 -4.89 -28.19 4.32
C ALA A 477 -4.30 -29.59 4.19
N TYR A 478 -4.59 -30.50 5.12
CA TYR A 478 -4.23 -31.92 5.02
C TYR A 478 -5.47 -32.81 4.93
N VAL A 479 -5.55 -33.63 3.88
CA VAL A 479 -6.63 -34.59 3.64
C VAL A 479 -6.14 -36.00 3.92
N ARG A 480 -6.67 -36.59 5.00
CA ARG A 480 -6.35 -37.94 5.49
C ARG A 480 -7.03 -39.01 4.65
N PRO A 481 -6.51 -40.26 4.63
CA PRO A 481 -7.04 -41.33 3.79
C PRO A 481 -8.48 -41.74 4.14
N ASP A 482 -8.96 -41.42 5.35
CA ASP A 482 -10.31 -41.72 5.81
C ASP A 482 -11.33 -40.59 5.54
N ALA A 483 -10.89 -39.47 4.93
CA ALA A 483 -11.72 -38.31 4.67
C ALA A 483 -12.89 -38.59 3.71
N ASP A 484 -13.95 -37.79 3.82
CA ASP A 484 -15.03 -37.79 2.85
C ASP A 484 -14.62 -37.04 1.58
N ILE A 485 -14.03 -37.73 0.60
CA ILE A 485 -13.34 -37.12 -0.54
C ILE A 485 -14.19 -36.07 -1.26
N ALA A 486 -15.45 -36.39 -1.60
CA ALA A 486 -16.31 -35.48 -2.34
C ALA A 486 -16.68 -34.22 -1.54
N TYR A 487 -17.04 -34.40 -0.26
CA TYR A 487 -17.33 -33.26 0.62
C TYR A 487 -16.09 -32.39 0.83
N VAL A 488 -14.94 -33.01 1.11
CA VAL A 488 -13.68 -32.29 1.39
C VAL A 488 -13.18 -31.55 0.16
N ALA A 489 -13.26 -32.16 -1.03
CA ALA A 489 -12.93 -31.48 -2.29
C ALA A 489 -13.75 -30.20 -2.47
N ALA A 490 -15.07 -30.26 -2.23
CA ALA A 490 -15.92 -29.10 -2.32
C ALA A 490 -15.55 -27.99 -1.32
N GLN A 491 -15.24 -28.35 -0.07
CA GLN A 491 -14.83 -27.36 0.94
C GLN A 491 -13.46 -26.75 0.64
N ILE A 492 -12.51 -27.54 0.13
CA ILE A 492 -11.17 -27.04 -0.22
C ILE A 492 -11.24 -26.09 -1.41
N VAL A 493 -12.05 -26.42 -2.43
CA VAL A 493 -12.27 -25.51 -3.57
C VAL A 493 -12.88 -24.18 -3.10
N ASP A 494 -13.90 -24.21 -2.26
CA ASP A 494 -14.47 -22.98 -1.69
C ASP A 494 -13.43 -22.19 -0.89
N GLY A 495 -12.71 -22.85 0.03
CA GLY A 495 -11.68 -22.22 0.86
C GLY A 495 -10.47 -21.65 0.11
N ALA A 496 -10.20 -22.11 -1.12
CA ALA A 496 -9.11 -21.61 -1.96
C ALA A 496 -9.57 -20.60 -3.03
N VAL A 497 -10.84 -20.64 -3.44
CA VAL A 497 -11.34 -19.85 -4.58
C VAL A 497 -12.28 -18.73 -4.16
N PHE A 498 -12.90 -18.81 -2.98
CA PHE A 498 -13.78 -17.74 -2.48
C PHE A 498 -13.06 -16.39 -2.47
N ASN A 499 -13.76 -15.32 -2.86
CA ASN A 499 -13.17 -13.99 -3.08
C ASN A 499 -11.98 -13.99 -4.08
N SER A 500 -11.96 -14.93 -5.01
CA SER A 500 -10.86 -15.18 -5.95
C SER A 500 -9.54 -15.50 -5.23
N GLY A 501 -9.61 -16.25 -4.12
CA GLY A 501 -8.46 -16.65 -3.29
C GLY A 501 -7.82 -15.50 -2.49
N GLN A 502 -8.47 -14.33 -2.44
CA GLN A 502 -7.92 -13.14 -1.80
C GLN A 502 -8.43 -13.04 -0.34
N SER A 503 -8.04 -14.01 0.48
CA SER A 503 -8.33 -14.10 1.91
C SER A 503 -7.04 -14.37 2.67
N CYS A 504 -6.82 -13.72 3.82
CA CYS A 504 -5.63 -14.02 4.63
C CYS A 504 -5.65 -15.47 5.15
N CYS A 505 -6.83 -16.06 5.31
CA CYS A 505 -7.01 -17.45 5.72
C CYS A 505 -7.55 -18.37 4.61
N SER A 506 -7.30 -17.99 3.35
CA SER A 506 -7.56 -18.89 2.21
C SER A 506 -6.64 -20.10 2.30
N ILE A 507 -7.12 -21.26 1.86
CA ILE A 507 -6.24 -22.42 1.67
C ILE A 507 -5.30 -22.11 0.50
N GLU A 508 -3.99 -22.07 0.78
CA GLU A 508 -2.96 -21.74 -0.21
C GLU A 508 -2.21 -23.00 -0.67
N ARG A 509 -2.20 -24.07 0.15
CA ARG A 509 -1.52 -25.33 -0.19
C ARG A 509 -2.20 -26.56 0.40
N VAL A 510 -2.33 -27.62 -0.41
CA VAL A 510 -3.08 -28.82 -0.05
C VAL A 510 -2.17 -30.03 -0.07
N TYR A 511 -2.12 -30.76 1.05
CA TYR A 511 -1.47 -32.05 1.20
C TYR A 511 -2.52 -33.14 1.22
N VAL A 512 -2.35 -34.18 0.41
CA VAL A 512 -3.32 -35.28 0.31
C VAL A 512 -2.60 -36.61 0.43
N HIS A 513 -3.13 -37.48 1.29
CA HIS A 513 -2.56 -38.81 1.48
C HIS A 513 -2.57 -39.61 0.17
N ALA A 514 -1.48 -40.33 -0.11
CA ALA A 514 -1.23 -41.02 -1.37
C ALA A 514 -2.37 -41.96 -1.79
N ASP A 515 -2.99 -42.66 -0.84
CA ASP A 515 -4.08 -43.62 -1.07
C ASP A 515 -5.35 -43.02 -1.70
N ILE A 516 -5.57 -41.71 -1.54
CA ILE A 516 -6.78 -41.03 -2.01
C ILE A 516 -6.50 -39.90 -3.00
N TYR A 517 -5.23 -39.64 -3.33
CA TYR A 517 -4.80 -38.49 -4.13
C TYR A 517 -5.55 -38.38 -5.47
N ASP A 518 -5.54 -39.43 -6.28
CA ASP A 518 -6.13 -39.38 -7.64
C ASP A 518 -7.66 -39.20 -7.59
N ASN A 519 -8.33 -39.84 -6.62
CA ASN A 519 -9.77 -39.67 -6.39
C ASN A 519 -10.10 -38.26 -5.93
N PHE A 520 -9.26 -37.68 -5.06
CA PHE A 520 -9.42 -36.31 -4.59
C PHE A 520 -9.27 -35.29 -5.73
N ILE A 521 -8.25 -35.43 -6.58
CA ILE A 521 -8.08 -34.57 -7.76
C ILE A 521 -9.33 -34.62 -8.66
N THR A 522 -9.88 -35.81 -8.88
CA THR A 522 -11.10 -35.98 -9.69
C THR A 522 -12.29 -35.22 -9.11
N GLU A 523 -12.52 -35.30 -7.80
CA GLU A 523 -13.62 -34.57 -7.16
C GLU A 523 -13.38 -33.05 -7.11
N VAL A 524 -12.12 -32.60 -6.97
CA VAL A 524 -11.77 -31.16 -7.08
C VAL A 524 -12.05 -30.64 -8.48
N GLN A 525 -11.68 -31.38 -9.54
CA GLN A 525 -12.00 -31.01 -10.91
C GLN A 525 -13.51 -30.93 -11.14
N LYS A 526 -14.27 -31.89 -10.61
CA LYS A 526 -15.72 -31.90 -10.71
C LYS A 526 -16.35 -30.69 -10.03
N GLU A 527 -15.93 -30.36 -8.81
CA GLU A 527 -16.44 -29.15 -8.13
C GLU A 527 -16.07 -27.88 -8.90
N LEU A 528 -14.80 -27.74 -9.30
CA LEU A 528 -14.31 -26.54 -9.97
C LEU A 528 -14.98 -26.30 -11.34
N SER A 529 -15.46 -27.36 -11.99
CA SER A 529 -16.25 -27.26 -13.23
C SER A 529 -17.60 -26.54 -13.04
N THR A 530 -18.09 -26.43 -11.80
CA THR A 530 -19.36 -25.76 -11.48
C THR A 530 -19.21 -24.25 -11.26
N TYR A 531 -17.98 -23.76 -11.08
CA TYR A 531 -17.70 -22.35 -10.79
C TYR A 531 -17.94 -21.48 -12.03
N LYS A 532 -18.43 -20.25 -11.81
CA LYS A 532 -18.70 -19.26 -12.84
C LYS A 532 -17.81 -18.03 -12.62
N LEU A 533 -16.77 -17.89 -13.44
CA LEU A 533 -15.95 -16.68 -13.50
C LEU A 533 -16.66 -15.62 -14.35
N GLY A 534 -16.78 -14.39 -13.86
CA GLY A 534 -17.43 -13.35 -14.66
C GLY A 534 -17.67 -12.03 -13.95
N ASP A 535 -18.58 -11.23 -14.53
CA ASP A 535 -18.96 -9.93 -13.99
C ASP A 535 -19.48 -10.09 -12.55
N PRO A 536 -18.86 -9.45 -11.55
CA PRO A 536 -19.25 -9.61 -10.16
C PRO A 536 -20.61 -8.97 -9.83
N THR A 537 -21.23 -8.21 -10.74
CA THR A 537 -22.60 -7.71 -10.56
C THR A 537 -23.67 -8.73 -10.97
N ASP A 538 -23.30 -9.79 -11.70
CA ASP A 538 -24.19 -10.92 -11.99
C ASP A 538 -24.29 -11.83 -10.75
N LYS A 539 -25.52 -12.06 -10.28
CA LYS A 539 -25.81 -12.91 -9.11
C LYS A 539 -25.44 -14.38 -9.31
N ALA A 540 -25.27 -14.84 -10.55
CA ALA A 540 -24.83 -16.19 -10.85
C ALA A 540 -23.30 -16.35 -10.82
N THR A 541 -22.53 -15.26 -10.78
CA THR A 541 -21.07 -15.29 -10.71
C THR A 541 -20.61 -15.79 -9.35
N THR A 542 -19.75 -16.81 -9.33
CA THR A 542 -19.14 -17.34 -8.09
C THR A 542 -17.71 -16.83 -7.90
N THR A 543 -17.03 -16.42 -8.97
CA THR A 543 -15.66 -15.91 -8.92
C THR A 543 -15.54 -14.62 -9.73
N GLY A 544 -14.97 -13.58 -9.12
CA GLY A 544 -14.75 -12.27 -9.74
C GLY A 544 -13.31 -12.06 -10.20
N PRO A 545 -12.95 -10.85 -10.65
CA PRO A 545 -11.55 -10.50 -10.94
C PRO A 545 -10.69 -10.50 -9.67
N VAL A 546 -9.37 -10.61 -9.87
CA VAL A 546 -8.40 -10.29 -8.82
C VAL A 546 -8.18 -8.79 -8.74
N ILE A 547 -7.72 -8.29 -7.60
CA ILE A 547 -7.84 -6.89 -7.19
C ILE A 547 -7.13 -5.89 -8.11
N SER A 548 -6.07 -6.31 -8.82
CA SER A 548 -5.26 -5.42 -9.65
C SER A 548 -4.49 -6.16 -10.73
N LYS A 549 -3.99 -5.42 -11.73
CA LYS A 549 -3.02 -5.95 -12.72
C LYS A 549 -1.75 -6.51 -12.08
N GLN A 550 -1.28 -5.90 -10.99
CA GLN A 550 -0.10 -6.38 -10.28
C GLN A 550 -0.37 -7.71 -9.58
N ALA A 551 -1.54 -7.85 -8.93
CA ALA A 551 -1.97 -9.13 -8.35
C ALA A 551 -2.08 -10.20 -9.42
N LEU A 552 -2.70 -9.88 -10.57
CA LEU A 552 -2.78 -10.79 -11.71
C LEU A 552 -1.38 -11.28 -12.17
N LYS A 553 -0.43 -10.35 -12.32
CA LYS A 553 0.96 -10.68 -12.72
C LYS A 553 1.65 -11.56 -11.68
N ASN A 554 1.49 -11.26 -10.39
CA ASN A 554 2.10 -12.03 -9.30
C ASN A 554 1.54 -13.47 -9.27
N ILE A 555 0.22 -13.62 -9.32
CA ILE A 555 -0.43 -14.94 -9.34
C ILE A 555 0.03 -15.74 -10.55
N GLN A 556 0.06 -15.12 -11.74
CA GLN A 556 0.57 -15.77 -12.94
C GLN A 556 2.03 -16.20 -12.79
N SER A 557 2.89 -15.39 -12.15
CA SER A 557 4.28 -15.76 -11.93
C SER A 557 4.47 -16.96 -11.01
N HIS A 558 3.59 -17.14 -10.01
CA HIS A 558 3.59 -18.32 -9.14
C HIS A 558 3.17 -19.58 -9.91
N ILE A 559 2.16 -19.45 -10.77
CA ILE A 559 1.72 -20.54 -11.66
C ILE A 559 2.86 -20.91 -12.63
N ASP A 560 3.48 -19.93 -13.26
CA ASP A 560 4.57 -20.14 -14.23
C ASP A 560 5.79 -20.80 -13.56
N ASP A 561 6.16 -20.39 -12.34
CA ASP A 561 7.22 -21.05 -11.54
C ASP A 561 6.90 -22.54 -11.35
N ALA A 562 5.70 -22.85 -10.85
CA ALA A 562 5.29 -24.23 -10.59
C ALA A 562 5.31 -25.07 -11.88
N LEU A 563 4.75 -24.57 -12.98
CA LEU A 563 4.75 -25.27 -14.27
C LEU A 563 6.17 -25.49 -14.80
N SER A 564 7.05 -24.49 -14.66
CA SER A 564 8.46 -24.61 -15.08
C SER A 564 9.25 -25.66 -14.30
N LYS A 565 8.83 -25.93 -13.05
CA LYS A 565 9.40 -26.95 -12.16
C LYS A 565 8.69 -28.31 -12.25
N GLY A 566 7.76 -28.47 -13.19
CA GLY A 566 7.12 -29.75 -13.49
C GLY A 566 5.73 -29.95 -12.90
N ALA A 567 5.11 -28.93 -12.29
CA ALA A 567 3.69 -28.99 -11.96
C ALA A 567 2.85 -29.14 -13.24
N ILE A 568 1.66 -29.70 -13.10
CA ILE A 568 0.71 -29.93 -14.18
C ILE A 568 -0.56 -29.15 -13.88
N ASP A 569 -0.98 -28.31 -14.82
CA ASP A 569 -2.30 -27.68 -14.80
C ASP A 569 -3.38 -28.74 -15.06
N ALA A 570 -4.10 -29.11 -13.99
CA ALA A 570 -5.19 -30.08 -14.01
C ALA A 570 -6.57 -29.38 -13.95
N THR A 571 -6.64 -28.09 -14.26
CA THR A 571 -7.90 -27.34 -14.28
C THR A 571 -8.88 -27.97 -15.27
N PRO A 572 -10.14 -28.23 -14.88
CA PRO A 572 -11.14 -28.82 -15.77
C PRO A 572 -11.54 -27.83 -16.87
N GLU A 573 -12.09 -28.37 -17.97
CA GLU A 573 -12.76 -27.53 -18.96
C GLU A 573 -13.95 -26.80 -18.34
N ASN A 574 -14.03 -25.49 -18.57
CA ASN A 574 -15.12 -24.64 -18.10
C ASN A 574 -15.32 -23.48 -19.07
N THR A 575 -16.55 -23.27 -19.53
CA THR A 575 -16.89 -22.27 -20.54
C THR A 575 -16.66 -20.83 -20.10
N THR A 576 -16.52 -20.58 -18.80
CA THR A 576 -16.22 -19.24 -18.25
C THR A 576 -14.74 -19.02 -17.97
N PHE A 577 -13.93 -20.06 -17.99
CA PHE A 577 -12.48 -19.95 -17.80
C PHE A 577 -11.75 -19.63 -19.11
N THR A 578 -12.38 -19.86 -20.26
CA THR A 578 -11.81 -19.53 -21.58
C THR A 578 -12.93 -19.24 -22.60
N PRO A 579 -12.90 -18.09 -23.31
CA PRO A 579 -11.99 -16.96 -23.08
C PRO A 579 -12.34 -16.20 -21.80
N LEU A 580 -11.33 -15.57 -21.18
CA LEU A 580 -11.54 -14.65 -20.07
C LEU A 580 -12.21 -13.35 -20.56
N PRO A 581 -12.91 -12.59 -19.68
CA PRO A 581 -13.40 -11.27 -20.02
C PRO A 581 -12.29 -10.34 -20.56
N ALA A 582 -12.61 -9.57 -21.60
CA ALA A 582 -11.62 -8.75 -22.32
C ALA A 582 -11.13 -7.51 -21.54
N GLU A 583 -11.97 -6.98 -20.65
CA GLU A 583 -11.62 -5.89 -19.73
C GLU A 583 -11.51 -6.43 -18.30
N GLY A 584 -10.71 -5.78 -17.46
CA GLY A 584 -10.52 -6.14 -16.06
C GLY A 584 -9.35 -7.08 -15.80
N ASN A 585 -9.25 -7.55 -14.56
CA ASN A 585 -8.13 -8.33 -14.05
C ASN A 585 -8.59 -9.76 -13.72
N TYR A 586 -9.00 -10.50 -14.73
CA TYR A 586 -9.54 -11.85 -14.56
C TYR A 586 -8.45 -12.92 -14.69
N ILE A 587 -8.52 -13.92 -13.83
CA ILE A 587 -7.74 -15.16 -13.92
C ILE A 587 -8.65 -16.33 -13.56
N ALA A 588 -8.60 -17.38 -14.36
CA ALA A 588 -9.31 -18.61 -14.05
C ALA A 588 -8.72 -19.26 -12.80
N PRO A 589 -9.54 -19.83 -11.91
CA PRO A 589 -9.04 -20.71 -10.86
C PRO A 589 -8.13 -21.80 -11.45
N LYS A 590 -7.03 -22.12 -10.76
CA LYS A 590 -6.04 -23.09 -11.21
C LYS A 590 -5.88 -24.24 -10.24
N LEU A 591 -6.03 -25.46 -10.74
CA LEU A 591 -5.66 -26.68 -10.02
C LEU A 591 -4.28 -27.14 -10.49
N LEU A 592 -3.29 -27.12 -9.59
CA LEU A 592 -1.94 -27.56 -9.89
C LEU A 592 -1.65 -28.90 -9.20
N THR A 593 -1.27 -29.90 -9.98
CA THR A 593 -0.87 -31.23 -9.51
C THR A 593 0.60 -31.47 -9.80
N ASN A 594 1.16 -32.58 -9.28
CA ASN A 594 2.61 -32.84 -9.34
C ASN A 594 3.45 -31.67 -8.76
N VAL A 595 2.89 -31.01 -7.74
CA VAL A 595 3.54 -29.90 -7.04
C VAL A 595 4.49 -30.45 -5.98
N THR A 596 5.63 -29.79 -5.81
CA THR A 596 6.65 -30.09 -4.80
C THR A 596 6.83 -28.90 -3.86
N HIS A 597 7.34 -29.15 -2.65
CA HIS A 597 7.46 -28.13 -1.59
C HIS A 597 8.46 -27.00 -1.91
N ASP A 598 9.30 -27.14 -2.94
CA ASP A 598 10.24 -26.10 -3.42
C ASP A 598 9.62 -25.13 -4.45
N MET A 599 8.37 -25.36 -4.86
CA MET A 599 7.64 -24.44 -5.73
C MET A 599 7.14 -23.23 -4.95
N VAL A 600 7.12 -22.05 -5.57
CA VAL A 600 6.74 -20.79 -4.90
C VAL A 600 5.32 -20.88 -4.32
N THR A 601 4.38 -21.50 -5.04
CA THR A 601 2.99 -21.75 -4.58
C THR A 601 2.89 -22.56 -3.28
N MET A 602 3.92 -23.29 -2.88
CA MET A 602 3.95 -24.05 -1.63
C MET A 602 4.67 -23.32 -0.49
N ARG A 603 5.36 -22.21 -0.78
CA ARG A 603 6.22 -21.48 0.18
C ARG A 603 5.73 -20.06 0.46
N GLU A 604 5.18 -19.39 -0.54
CA GLU A 604 4.73 -18.00 -0.47
C GLU A 604 3.21 -17.89 -0.62
N GLU A 605 2.63 -16.83 -0.05
CA GLU A 605 1.22 -16.48 -0.21
C GLU A 605 0.96 -16.09 -1.67
N THR A 606 0.12 -16.84 -2.38
CA THR A 606 -0.27 -16.51 -3.76
C THR A 606 -1.37 -15.45 -3.77
N PHE A 607 -2.29 -15.50 -2.79
CA PHE A 607 -3.39 -14.54 -2.64
C PHE A 607 -4.25 -14.45 -3.90
N GLY A 608 -4.54 -15.60 -4.48
CA GLY A 608 -5.22 -15.79 -5.76
C GLY A 608 -5.86 -17.17 -5.85
N PRO A 609 -6.69 -17.43 -6.87
CA PRO A 609 -7.50 -18.65 -6.91
C PRO A 609 -6.67 -19.84 -7.43
N VAL A 610 -5.65 -20.26 -6.68
CA VAL A 610 -4.73 -21.34 -7.04
C VAL A 610 -4.78 -22.44 -5.98
N ILE A 611 -4.93 -23.69 -6.42
CA ILE A 611 -5.05 -24.89 -5.58
C ILE A 611 -3.88 -25.81 -5.91
N PRO A 612 -2.70 -25.63 -5.30
CA PRO A 612 -1.60 -26.56 -5.46
C PRO A 612 -1.80 -27.78 -4.54
N VAL A 613 -1.78 -28.98 -5.14
CA VAL A 613 -2.04 -30.25 -4.44
C VAL A 613 -0.82 -31.17 -4.48
N MET A 614 -0.20 -31.35 -3.33
CA MET A 614 0.96 -32.21 -3.12
C MET A 614 0.56 -33.54 -2.47
N LYS A 615 1.17 -34.63 -2.95
CA LYS A 615 0.98 -35.98 -2.41
C LYS A 615 1.88 -36.17 -1.18
N VAL A 616 1.36 -36.79 -0.13
CA VAL A 616 2.12 -37.19 1.08
C VAL A 616 1.82 -38.64 1.44
N SER A 617 2.76 -39.30 2.11
CA SER A 617 2.74 -40.74 2.42
C SER A 617 2.30 -41.07 3.85
N SER A 618 2.19 -40.08 4.73
CA SER A 618 1.85 -40.26 6.14
C SER A 618 1.29 -38.99 6.79
N ASP A 619 0.66 -39.16 7.95
CA ASP A 619 0.21 -38.05 8.80
C ASP A 619 1.44 -37.22 9.27
N GLU A 620 2.57 -37.88 9.59
CA GLU A 620 3.81 -37.24 10.05
C GLU A 620 4.47 -36.36 8.98
N GLU A 621 4.54 -36.85 7.73
CA GLU A 621 5.06 -36.09 6.61
C GLU A 621 4.19 -34.85 6.34
N ALA A 622 2.87 -35.00 6.39
CA ALA A 622 1.95 -33.89 6.22
C ALA A 622 2.21 -32.80 7.25
N VAL A 623 2.19 -33.13 8.55
CA VAL A 623 2.43 -32.15 9.63
C VAL A 623 3.80 -31.47 9.49
N ALA A 624 4.85 -32.22 9.15
CA ALA A 624 6.18 -31.65 8.93
C ALA A 624 6.19 -30.60 7.81
N LEU A 625 5.56 -30.90 6.67
CA LEU A 625 5.46 -29.96 5.55
C LEU A 625 4.53 -28.78 5.85
N MET A 626 3.42 -29.01 6.56
CA MET A 626 2.52 -27.96 7.03
C MET A 626 3.27 -26.94 7.90
N ASN A 627 4.17 -27.39 8.77
CA ASN A 627 4.94 -26.50 9.65
C ASN A 627 6.15 -25.85 8.98
N ASP A 628 6.68 -26.42 7.89
CA ASP A 628 7.80 -25.85 7.14
C ASP A 628 7.32 -24.69 6.24
N SER A 629 6.97 -23.59 6.90
CA SER A 629 6.58 -22.30 6.35
C SER A 629 6.93 -21.18 7.34
N ASP A 630 7.24 -19.99 6.80
CA ASP A 630 7.43 -18.78 7.59
C ASP A 630 6.12 -18.24 8.18
N TYR A 631 4.99 -18.73 7.69
CA TYR A 631 3.64 -18.35 8.10
C TYR A 631 3.02 -19.36 9.07
N GLY A 632 2.01 -18.89 9.80
CA GLY A 632 1.26 -19.68 10.78
C GLY A 632 -0.04 -18.99 11.17
N LEU A 633 -0.87 -18.60 10.19
CA LEU A 633 -2.16 -17.98 10.46
C LEU A 633 -3.23 -19.03 10.74
N THR A 634 -3.63 -19.80 9.72
CA THR A 634 -4.52 -20.94 9.92
C THR A 634 -4.02 -22.23 9.28
N ALA A 635 -4.57 -23.37 9.70
CA ALA A 635 -4.34 -24.67 9.10
C ALA A 635 -5.57 -25.57 9.27
N SER A 636 -5.74 -26.57 8.41
CA SER A 636 -6.88 -27.50 8.48
C SER A 636 -6.48 -28.97 8.28
N VAL A 637 -7.11 -29.86 9.03
CA VAL A 637 -7.02 -31.32 8.89
C VAL A 637 -8.41 -31.87 8.57
N TRP A 638 -8.51 -32.70 7.54
CA TRP A 638 -9.77 -33.25 7.04
C TRP A 638 -9.79 -34.76 7.21
N THR A 639 -10.71 -35.27 8.04
CA THR A 639 -10.72 -36.66 8.51
C THR A 639 -12.05 -37.05 9.15
N LYS A 640 -12.42 -38.35 9.11
CA LYS A 640 -13.57 -38.90 9.83
C LYS A 640 -13.19 -39.36 11.24
N ASP A 641 -11.92 -39.72 11.47
CA ASP A 641 -11.37 -40.02 12.78
C ASP A 641 -10.97 -38.74 13.52
N ILE A 642 -11.93 -38.21 14.26
CA ILE A 642 -11.76 -36.97 15.05
C ILE A 642 -10.63 -37.10 16.08
N LYS A 643 -10.43 -38.27 16.70
CA LYS A 643 -9.39 -38.42 17.73
C LYS A 643 -7.99 -38.31 17.13
N ALA A 644 -7.79 -38.90 15.97
CA ALA A 644 -6.54 -38.74 15.25
C ALA A 644 -6.37 -37.30 14.72
N GLY A 645 -7.45 -36.66 14.25
CA GLY A 645 -7.45 -35.23 13.93
C GLY A 645 -7.00 -34.35 15.11
N GLU A 646 -7.57 -34.58 16.30
CA GLU A 646 -7.21 -33.88 17.55
C GLU A 646 -5.72 -34.09 17.90
N ALA A 647 -5.21 -35.31 17.76
CA ALA A 647 -3.79 -35.58 18.00
C ALA A 647 -2.86 -34.87 17.00
N LEU A 648 -3.29 -34.69 15.75
CA LEU A 648 -2.48 -34.01 14.72
C LEU A 648 -2.45 -32.50 14.91
N ILE A 649 -3.59 -31.86 15.19
CA ILE A 649 -3.66 -30.40 15.28
C ILE A 649 -2.81 -29.83 16.42
N GLU A 650 -2.56 -30.61 17.48
CA GLU A 650 -1.65 -30.22 18.58
C GLU A 650 -0.20 -30.03 18.14
N ASN A 651 0.19 -30.60 16.99
CA ASN A 651 1.53 -30.51 16.44
C ASN A 651 1.65 -29.49 15.30
N ILE A 652 0.60 -28.72 15.00
CA ILE A 652 0.60 -27.75 13.90
C ILE A 652 0.86 -26.33 14.42
N ASP A 653 1.85 -25.65 13.83
CA ASP A 653 2.25 -24.30 14.20
C ASP A 653 1.39 -23.23 13.49
N ALA A 654 0.15 -23.04 13.96
CA ALA A 654 -0.74 -21.99 13.47
C ALA A 654 -1.60 -21.39 14.59
N GLY A 655 -2.02 -20.14 14.44
CA GLY A 655 -2.86 -19.47 15.43
C GLY A 655 -4.30 -19.96 15.45
N THR A 656 -4.82 -20.51 14.34
CA THR A 656 -6.09 -21.22 14.30
C THR A 656 -5.96 -22.54 13.54
N VAL A 657 -6.29 -23.66 14.20
CA VAL A 657 -6.26 -25.01 13.62
C VAL A 657 -7.68 -25.58 13.55
N TYR A 658 -8.05 -26.10 12.38
CA TYR A 658 -9.39 -26.63 12.12
C TYR A 658 -9.36 -28.14 11.90
N ILE A 659 -10.43 -28.82 12.33
CA ILE A 659 -10.80 -30.15 11.86
C ILE A 659 -12.06 -30.02 11.00
N ASN A 660 -12.02 -30.49 9.76
CA ASN A 660 -13.13 -30.48 8.81
C ASN A 660 -13.74 -29.07 8.55
N ARG A 661 -12.89 -28.03 8.54
CA ARG A 661 -13.27 -26.63 8.26
C ARG A 661 -12.06 -25.83 7.78
N CYS A 662 -12.30 -24.69 7.14
CA CYS A 662 -11.28 -23.68 6.79
C CYS A 662 -11.92 -22.29 6.68
N ASP A 663 -11.10 -21.26 6.41
CA ASP A 663 -11.49 -19.89 6.03
C ASP A 663 -12.62 -19.28 6.91
N TYR A 664 -12.56 -19.48 8.23
CA TYR A 664 -13.59 -18.98 9.14
C TYR A 664 -13.05 -18.48 10.48
N PRO A 665 -12.81 -17.17 10.61
CA PRO A 665 -12.49 -16.57 11.90
C PRO A 665 -13.76 -16.46 12.77
N SER A 666 -13.85 -17.28 13.81
CA SER A 666 -14.97 -17.28 14.77
C SER A 666 -14.92 -16.03 15.66
N PRO A 667 -16.06 -15.35 15.94
CA PRO A 667 -16.08 -14.19 16.83
C PRO A 667 -15.55 -14.48 18.24
N ASP A 668 -15.83 -15.68 18.76
CA ASP A 668 -15.60 -16.10 20.14
C ASP A 668 -14.25 -16.76 20.39
N LEU A 669 -13.48 -17.01 19.34
CA LEU A 669 -12.10 -17.49 19.42
C LEU A 669 -11.13 -16.36 19.10
N ALA A 670 -9.95 -16.43 19.69
CA ALA A 670 -8.89 -15.48 19.41
C ALA A 670 -8.42 -15.64 17.97
N TRP A 671 -8.29 -14.53 17.25
CA TRP A 671 -7.66 -14.45 15.96
C TRP A 671 -6.22 -13.96 16.15
N ILE A 672 -5.26 -14.82 15.78
CA ILE A 672 -3.85 -14.68 16.08
C ILE A 672 -3.05 -15.24 14.91
N GLY A 673 -1.99 -14.53 14.49
CA GLY A 673 -0.96 -15.09 13.62
C GLY A 673 0.25 -15.56 14.43
N TRP A 674 0.73 -16.78 14.16
CA TRP A 674 2.03 -17.28 14.65
C TRP A 674 3.14 -16.97 13.63
N LYS A 675 4.40 -17.10 14.06
CA LYS A 675 5.59 -16.82 13.22
C LYS A 675 5.51 -15.43 12.58
N ASN A 676 5.64 -15.31 11.26
CA ASN A 676 5.55 -14.03 10.55
C ASN A 676 4.10 -13.62 10.22
N SER A 677 3.08 -14.40 10.59
CA SER A 677 1.68 -14.08 10.32
C SER A 677 1.07 -13.06 11.27
N GLY A 678 1.74 -12.68 12.37
CA GLY A 678 1.18 -11.64 13.23
C GLY A 678 1.91 -11.38 14.54
N LEU A 679 1.37 -10.40 15.25
CA LEU A 679 1.77 -10.02 16.61
C LEU A 679 0.56 -9.44 17.32
N GLY A 680 0.14 -10.06 18.42
CA GLY A 680 -1.02 -9.63 19.19
C GLY A 680 -2.23 -10.52 18.93
N CYS A 681 -3.42 -9.98 19.16
CA CYS A 681 -4.66 -10.74 19.12
C CYS A 681 -5.84 -9.81 18.83
N THR A 682 -6.72 -10.25 17.94
CA THR A 682 -8.07 -9.69 17.79
C THR A 682 -9.12 -10.77 18.07
N LEU A 683 -10.38 -10.36 18.26
CA LEU A 683 -11.49 -11.28 18.59
C LEU A 683 -11.29 -12.13 19.85
N GLY A 684 -12.27 -12.99 20.15
CA GLY A 684 -12.23 -13.89 21.29
C GLY A 684 -12.25 -13.18 22.66
N PRO A 685 -11.98 -13.92 23.75
CA PRO A 685 -12.01 -13.38 25.11
C PRO A 685 -10.98 -12.26 25.36
N HIS A 686 -9.91 -12.24 24.55
CA HIS A 686 -8.78 -11.32 24.64
C HIS A 686 -8.87 -10.12 23.69
N ALA A 687 -9.99 -9.93 22.97
CA ALA A 687 -10.17 -8.89 21.96
C ALA A 687 -9.85 -7.45 22.41
N PHE A 688 -9.92 -7.18 23.71
CA PHE A 688 -9.72 -5.85 24.29
C PHE A 688 -8.30 -5.61 24.81
N ASP A 689 -7.47 -6.65 24.94
CA ASP A 689 -6.20 -6.59 25.66
C ASP A 689 -5.21 -5.62 25.01
N GLY A 690 -5.19 -5.55 23.68
CA GLY A 690 -4.38 -4.58 22.94
C GLY A 690 -4.82 -3.13 23.10
N PHE A 691 -6.00 -2.85 23.67
CA PHE A 691 -6.64 -1.52 23.67
C PHE A 691 -6.69 -0.85 25.04
N TYR A 692 -6.13 -1.48 26.07
CA TYR A 692 -5.98 -0.87 27.40
C TYR A 692 -4.56 -1.07 27.95
N LYS A 693 -4.25 -0.31 29.00
CA LYS A 693 -3.11 -0.52 29.88
C LYS A 693 -3.59 -0.72 31.30
N LEU A 694 -2.80 -1.46 32.08
CA LEU A 694 -3.11 -1.73 33.48
C LEU A 694 -2.57 -0.61 34.37
N LYS A 695 -3.37 -0.23 35.37
CA LYS A 695 -2.97 0.66 36.46
C LYS A 695 -3.28 0.00 37.80
N SER A 696 -2.25 -0.24 38.60
CA SER A 696 -2.40 -0.81 39.93
C SER A 696 -2.79 0.26 40.95
N PHE A 697 -3.76 -0.08 41.80
CA PHE A 697 -4.18 0.72 42.95
C PHE A 697 -3.91 -0.06 44.23
N HIS A 698 -3.21 0.57 45.16
CA HIS A 698 -2.93 0.05 46.49
C HIS A 698 -3.27 1.12 47.51
N ILE A 699 -4.43 0.98 48.16
CA ILE A 699 -5.01 2.04 48.98
C ILE A 699 -5.01 1.54 50.42
N LYS A 700 -4.26 2.22 51.29
CA LYS A 700 -4.39 2.04 52.74
C LYS A 700 -5.63 2.80 53.20
N GLU A 701 -6.54 2.11 53.86
CA GLU A 701 -7.85 2.68 54.20
C GLU A 701 -7.80 3.61 55.42
N GLU A 702 -6.83 3.38 56.32
CA GLU A 702 -6.63 4.20 57.51
C GLU A 702 -5.20 4.77 57.56
N GLN A 703 -5.10 6.07 57.82
CA GLN A 703 -3.84 6.75 58.13
C GLN A 703 -3.58 6.59 59.63
N ALA A 704 -2.34 6.24 60.00
CA ALA A 704 -1.96 6.07 61.40
C ALA A 704 -1.73 7.41 62.10
#